data_AF-A0A3A0AP19-F1
#
_entry.id   AF-A0A3A0AP19-F1
#
_cell.length_a   1.000
_cell.length_b   1.000
_cell.length_c   1.000
_cell.angle_alpha   90.00
_cell.angle_beta   90.00
_cell.angle_gamma   90.00
#
_symmetry.space_group_name_H-M   'P 1'
#
loop_
_entity.id
_entity.type
_entity.pdbx_description
1 polymer ?
#
loop_
_entity_poly.entity_id
_entity_poly.type
_entity_poly.pdbx_seq_one_letter_code
_entity_poly.pdbx_strand_id
1 'polypeptide(L)'
;MSENGKPPGAVRYPGIPTTDDGSGTVAWVETNITQGACAYPITSSTVMGQHYALAVANGNTNLWGDPLIFMEPESEHSSASAAEGFAVAGGRVTNFTSGQGLILMKEVLYVISGKRLPIVFHIGARALTSQGLNVHAGHDDIMGVADTGWGIVIAKNAQGAGDMALIARRAAEDSQTPFLSAQDGFLTTHTVENVRLLEPELMKEFVGKPEEKLLNLMNPDKPMMSGVVQNQDSYMKGKVAQRYFYDRVKPALKAAMDEFYELTGRRYDLVEPYRMEDAEYAIVCMGGMAETAEVTCDYLREQRGWKVGVVHVTSFRPFPGPELVECLRNTKAFTVIERMDNPMGQSNPLTAEIKAAFADALVGTEGYPQMERLPVIYSGSAGLGSRDVRPGDFIATAENMIAEGRRYFVLGIQHELALKNNFDPDVRPKGAFSMRGHSVGGYGSVTTNKVIATIVGDLFDLFVQAYPKYGSEKKGLPTTYYLTVADQPIRTHCEMNFVEFVPLNDVNAFNSGNPLAGLQPGGTVFVQSSYSDPQQVWDNIPAYARRIIRERDIRVLYLDAAAIARTVASVPDLQVRMQGIVLLGVFLKATPFLERRHIGEQELMAGVEKSLRKYFGKRGERVVQDNLTCVRRGFTEVLEIPREIIHSTEKMHAETNGVTANGTETNGKLVQDVMRSPVYACRLTTPVTKIAQAMETHGVRTVVVIDNEGNLQGLVSSSDVERARSENGGNGEHKPFAELSSAQIMRRDVLTATPTEHLEEARKRLAEHGLHSLVVVQQENGHKKPVGVLSEAELATVAG
;
A
#
# COMPACT_ATOMS: atom_id res chain seq x y z
N MET A 1 11.61 34.15 -36.81
CA MET A 1 12.53 33.72 -35.72
C MET A 1 12.51 34.83 -34.68
N SER A 2 11.95 34.58 -33.50
CA SER A 2 12.04 35.53 -32.38
C SER A 2 13.45 35.48 -31.79
N GLU A 3 13.92 36.58 -31.22
CA GLU A 3 15.31 36.82 -30.75
C GLU A 3 15.84 35.83 -29.69
N ASN A 4 15.07 34.80 -29.29
CA ASN A 4 15.46 33.83 -28.27
C ASN A 4 15.41 32.36 -28.69
N GLY A 5 15.22 32.03 -29.97
CA GLY A 5 15.35 30.64 -30.45
C GLY A 5 14.43 29.60 -29.79
N LYS A 6 13.47 30.00 -28.94
CA LYS A 6 12.50 29.09 -28.31
C LYS A 6 11.30 28.91 -29.24
N PRO A 7 10.83 27.67 -29.46
CA PRO A 7 9.63 27.43 -30.23
C PRO A 7 8.41 28.12 -29.57
N PRO A 8 7.45 28.63 -30.36
CA PRO A 8 6.23 29.21 -29.81
C PRO A 8 5.47 28.17 -28.98
N GLY A 9 5.18 28.47 -27.72
CA GLY A 9 4.47 27.57 -26.79
C GLY A 9 5.32 26.95 -25.66
N ALA A 10 6.61 27.26 -25.56
CA ALA A 10 7.44 26.79 -24.45
C ALA A 10 7.09 27.53 -23.14
N VAL A 11 6.52 26.81 -22.16
CA VAL A 11 6.30 27.30 -20.79
C VAL A 11 7.63 27.66 -20.13
N ARG A 12 7.61 28.66 -19.22
CA ARG A 12 8.83 29.21 -18.64
C ARG A 12 9.56 28.23 -17.73
N TYR A 13 8.79 27.50 -16.92
CA TYR A 13 9.29 26.53 -15.93
C TYR A 13 8.62 25.17 -16.15
N PRO A 14 9.08 24.39 -17.15
CA PRO A 14 8.48 23.10 -17.49
C PRO A 14 8.63 22.03 -16.39
N GLY A 15 9.51 22.25 -15.40
CA GLY A 15 9.90 21.34 -14.35
C GLY A 15 11.07 20.42 -14.74
N ILE A 16 11.80 19.92 -13.74
CA ILE A 16 12.96 19.04 -13.88
C ILE A 16 12.49 17.58 -13.94
N PRO A 17 12.60 16.88 -15.10
CA PRO A 17 12.14 15.51 -15.22
C PRO A 17 12.94 14.56 -14.31
N THR A 18 12.23 13.75 -13.54
CA THR A 18 12.81 12.71 -12.70
C THR A 18 11.75 11.64 -12.38
N THR A 19 12.15 10.60 -11.65
CA THR A 19 11.22 9.67 -11.01
C THR A 19 11.32 9.84 -9.50
N ASP A 20 10.21 10.13 -8.83
CA ASP A 20 10.17 10.24 -7.38
C ASP A 20 8.77 9.93 -6.81
N ASP A 21 8.67 9.82 -5.49
CA ASP A 21 7.40 9.65 -4.78
C ASP A 21 6.88 10.96 -4.20
N GLY A 22 5.61 10.97 -3.75
CA GLY A 22 4.97 12.18 -3.21
C GLY A 22 5.65 12.73 -1.94
N SER A 23 6.38 11.90 -1.18
CA SER A 23 7.18 12.40 -0.05
C SER A 23 8.42 13.14 -0.53
N GLY A 24 9.09 12.60 -1.53
CA GLY A 24 10.27 13.20 -2.16
C GLY A 24 9.97 14.55 -2.81
N THR A 25 8.85 14.66 -3.53
CA THR A 25 8.44 15.93 -4.18
C THR A 25 8.11 17.03 -3.17
N VAL A 26 7.46 16.71 -2.04
CA VAL A 26 7.20 17.67 -0.95
C VAL A 26 8.49 18.09 -0.27
N ALA A 27 9.37 17.13 0.08
CA ALA A 27 10.63 17.44 0.72
C ALA A 27 11.54 18.31 -0.17
N TRP A 28 11.52 18.08 -1.49
CA TRP A 28 12.21 18.92 -2.47
C TRP A 28 11.77 20.39 -2.38
N VAL A 29 10.46 20.65 -2.31
CA VAL A 29 9.95 22.02 -2.17
C VAL A 29 10.39 22.61 -0.83
N GLU A 30 10.04 21.95 0.27
CA GLU A 30 10.22 22.54 1.61
C GLU A 30 11.69 22.78 1.96
N THR A 31 12.60 21.87 1.61
CA THR A 31 14.04 22.09 1.85
C THR A 31 14.62 23.26 1.07
N ASN A 32 14.00 23.66 -0.04
CA ASN A 32 14.41 24.83 -0.80
C ASN A 32 13.80 26.14 -0.27
N ILE A 33 12.57 26.10 0.25
CA ILE A 33 11.81 27.34 0.54
C ILE A 33 11.65 27.65 2.02
N THR A 34 11.95 26.77 2.97
CA THR A 34 11.76 27.04 4.41
C THR A 34 13.07 27.27 5.16
N GLN A 35 12.97 27.80 6.38
CA GLN A 35 14.10 27.96 7.31
C GLN A 35 14.13 26.83 8.34
N GLY A 36 12.97 26.25 8.65
CA GLY A 36 12.89 25.17 9.63
C GLY A 36 11.78 24.15 9.35
N ALA A 37 11.96 22.96 9.89
CA ALA A 37 10.92 21.96 10.05
C ALA A 37 10.87 21.50 11.51
N CYS A 38 9.67 21.47 12.09
CA CYS A 38 9.42 20.83 13.38
C CYS A 38 8.55 19.61 13.12
N ALA A 39 9.01 18.40 13.40
CA ALA A 39 8.27 17.19 13.07
C ALA A 39 8.52 16.08 14.09
N TYR A 40 7.59 15.15 14.19
CA TYR A 40 7.73 13.92 14.98
C TYR A 40 7.44 12.71 14.09
N PRO A 41 8.18 11.60 14.21
CA PRO A 41 8.07 10.49 13.28
C PRO A 41 6.75 9.72 13.44
N ILE A 42 5.91 9.81 12.42
CA ILE A 42 4.72 8.96 12.26
C ILE A 42 4.60 8.47 10.82
N THR A 43 4.29 7.19 10.63
CA THR A 43 4.02 6.63 9.30
C THR A 43 2.68 7.19 8.80
N SER A 44 2.53 7.68 7.57
CA SER A 44 3.45 7.58 6.42
C SER A 44 4.25 8.85 6.10
N SER A 45 4.17 9.90 6.94
CA SER A 45 4.89 11.16 6.73
C SER A 45 6.38 11.15 7.12
N THR A 46 6.84 10.11 7.84
CA THR A 46 8.22 10.03 8.36
C THR A 46 9.28 10.26 7.28
N VAL A 47 9.05 9.81 6.05
CA VAL A 47 10.00 9.95 4.93
C VAL A 47 10.25 11.42 4.58
N MET A 48 9.21 12.27 4.61
CA MET A 48 9.36 13.71 4.38
C MET A 48 10.28 14.36 5.43
N GLY A 49 10.05 14.04 6.71
CA GLY A 49 10.91 14.52 7.81
C GLY A 49 12.34 14.02 7.71
N GLN A 50 12.55 12.76 7.32
CA GLN A 50 13.89 12.19 7.11
C GLN A 50 14.65 12.89 5.98
N HIS A 51 13.99 13.21 4.86
CA HIS A 51 14.63 13.96 3.77
C HIS A 51 15.04 15.37 4.22
N TYR A 52 14.18 16.05 4.98
CA TYR A 52 14.52 17.37 5.52
C TYR A 52 15.68 17.30 6.52
N ALA A 53 15.63 16.37 7.47
CA ALA A 53 16.70 16.16 8.44
C ALA A 53 18.04 15.82 7.76
N LEU A 54 18.01 15.04 6.67
CA LEU A 54 19.19 14.74 5.87
C LEU A 54 19.74 16.00 5.15
N ALA A 55 18.87 16.88 4.66
CA ALA A 55 19.29 18.16 4.07
C ALA A 55 20.01 19.03 5.12
N VAL A 56 19.48 19.10 6.35
CA VAL A 56 20.14 19.77 7.48
C VAL A 56 21.49 19.15 7.80
N ALA A 57 21.57 17.83 7.92
CA ALA A 57 22.81 17.12 8.22
C ALA A 57 23.91 17.32 7.17
N ASN A 58 23.52 17.53 5.90
CA ASN A 58 24.44 17.83 4.80
C ASN A 58 24.87 19.31 4.75
N GLY A 59 24.36 20.16 5.62
CA GLY A 59 24.66 21.60 5.63
C GLY A 59 24.01 22.36 4.49
N ASN A 60 22.89 21.86 3.96
CA ASN A 60 22.15 22.58 2.91
C ASN A 60 21.60 23.90 3.46
N THR A 61 21.55 24.91 2.59
CA THR A 61 20.82 26.15 2.84
C THR A 61 19.57 26.22 1.97
N ASN A 62 18.60 27.02 2.39
CA ASN A 62 17.46 27.35 1.54
C ASN A 62 17.89 28.24 0.35
N LEU A 63 16.94 28.61 -0.50
CA LEU A 63 17.14 29.41 -1.71
C LEU A 63 17.72 30.82 -1.46
N TRP A 64 17.65 31.33 -0.22
CA TRP A 64 18.18 32.64 0.18
C TRP A 64 19.48 32.55 1.00
N GLY A 65 20.00 31.34 1.20
CA GLY A 65 21.26 31.13 1.90
C GLY A 65 21.12 30.94 3.42
N ASP A 66 19.89 30.83 3.94
CA ASP A 66 19.70 30.53 5.36
C ASP A 66 20.00 29.05 5.64
N PRO A 67 20.72 28.73 6.73
CA PRO A 67 20.89 27.35 7.16
C PRO A 67 19.55 26.75 7.59
N LEU A 68 19.30 25.51 7.18
CA LEU A 68 18.08 24.79 7.55
C LEU A 68 18.16 24.28 9.00
N ILE A 69 17.02 24.30 9.71
CA ILE A 69 16.87 23.76 11.06
C ILE A 69 15.86 22.61 11.05
N PHE A 70 16.16 21.50 11.72
CA PHE A 70 15.20 20.41 11.98
C PHE A 70 15.08 20.20 13.49
N MET A 71 13.86 20.22 14.01
CA MET A 71 13.56 19.98 15.42
C MET A 71 12.63 18.77 15.55
N GLU A 72 13.05 17.81 16.38
CA GLU A 72 12.26 16.62 16.74
C GLU A 72 11.92 16.67 18.24
N PRO A 73 10.73 17.19 18.62
CA PRO A 73 10.26 17.17 20.00
C PRO A 73 9.82 15.77 20.46
N GLU A 74 9.18 15.68 21.61
CA GLU A 74 8.74 14.42 22.21
C GLU A 74 7.39 13.88 21.67
N SER A 75 6.62 14.72 20.96
CA SER A 75 5.32 14.34 20.38
C SER A 75 4.90 15.26 19.23
N GLU A 76 3.87 14.86 18.48
CA GLU A 76 3.26 15.69 17.44
C GLU A 76 2.66 16.98 17.99
N HIS A 77 2.04 16.96 19.18
CA HIS A 77 1.54 18.16 19.84
C HIS A 77 2.67 19.20 19.98
N SER A 78 3.78 18.78 20.58
CA SER A 78 4.95 19.64 20.80
C SER A 78 5.65 20.03 19.51
N SER A 79 5.62 19.18 18.48
CA SER A 79 6.10 19.55 17.14
C SER A 79 5.26 20.68 16.51
N ALA A 80 3.94 20.67 16.68
CA ALA A 80 3.10 21.77 16.22
C ALA A 80 3.33 23.05 17.05
N SER A 81 3.49 22.94 18.38
CA SER A 81 3.79 24.08 19.24
C SER A 81 5.17 24.69 18.94
N ALA A 82 6.17 23.85 18.60
CA ALA A 82 7.47 24.32 18.15
C ALA A 82 7.36 25.07 16.81
N ALA A 83 6.59 24.54 15.85
CA ALA A 83 6.32 25.23 14.59
C ALA A 83 5.59 26.57 14.82
N GLU A 84 4.61 26.62 15.72
CA GLU A 84 3.96 27.86 16.14
C GLU A 84 4.98 28.87 16.66
N GLY A 85 5.84 28.45 17.60
CA GLY A 85 6.92 29.26 18.17
C GLY A 85 7.89 29.82 17.12
N PHE A 86 8.25 28.98 16.15
CA PHE A 86 9.12 29.38 15.02
C PHE A 86 8.44 30.43 14.15
N ALA A 87 7.17 30.22 13.82
CA ALA A 87 6.40 31.12 12.95
C ALA A 87 6.11 32.47 13.61
N VAL A 88 5.78 32.51 14.91
CA VAL A 88 5.58 33.79 15.61
C VAL A 88 6.87 34.63 15.68
N ALA A 89 8.04 34.00 15.60
CA ALA A 89 9.32 34.68 15.47
C ALA A 89 9.63 35.19 14.05
N GLY A 90 8.68 35.06 13.11
CA GLY A 90 8.78 35.53 11.73
C GLY A 90 9.45 34.57 10.76
N GLY A 91 9.72 33.32 11.18
CA GLY A 91 10.37 32.32 10.34
C GLY A 91 9.39 31.49 9.51
N ARG A 92 9.79 31.13 8.29
CA ARG A 92 9.03 30.19 7.44
C ARG A 92 9.33 28.75 7.88
N VAL A 93 8.32 28.08 8.39
CA VAL A 93 8.41 26.73 8.96
C VAL A 93 7.42 25.76 8.33
N THR A 94 7.72 24.47 8.45
CA THR A 94 6.91 23.35 7.97
C THR A 94 6.82 22.22 9.02
N ASN A 95 5.88 21.30 8.83
CA ASN A 95 5.72 20.09 9.64
C ASN A 95 5.24 18.94 8.74
N PHE A 96 5.58 17.71 9.13
CA PHE A 96 5.20 16.48 8.45
C PHE A 96 4.50 15.54 9.44
N THR A 97 3.21 15.26 9.24
CA THR A 97 2.43 14.41 10.16
C THR A 97 1.42 13.52 9.42
N SER A 98 0.76 12.62 10.14
CA SER A 98 -0.24 11.67 9.62
C SER A 98 -1.10 11.13 10.76
N GLY A 99 -2.35 10.73 10.48
CA GLY A 99 -3.16 9.91 11.37
C GLY A 99 -3.31 10.51 12.78
N GLN A 100 -2.97 9.72 13.79
CA GLN A 100 -3.06 10.12 15.20
C GLN A 100 -2.27 11.39 15.52
N GLY A 101 -1.13 11.56 14.84
CA GLY A 101 -0.28 12.71 15.03
C GLY A 101 -1.00 14.02 14.70
N LEU A 102 -1.78 14.04 13.62
CA LEU A 102 -2.57 15.21 13.25
C LEU A 102 -3.68 15.51 14.27
N ILE A 103 -4.35 14.47 14.78
CA ILE A 103 -5.37 14.64 15.83
C ILE A 103 -4.76 15.16 17.12
N LEU A 104 -3.56 14.69 17.49
CA LEU A 104 -2.83 15.15 18.67
C LEU A 104 -2.44 16.64 18.55
N MET A 105 -2.33 17.18 17.34
CA MET A 105 -2.10 18.61 17.09
C MET A 105 -3.36 19.49 17.17
N LYS A 106 -4.58 18.91 17.23
CA LYS A 106 -5.83 19.65 16.99
C LYS A 106 -5.99 20.91 17.83
N GLU A 107 -5.60 20.88 19.11
CA GLU A 107 -5.59 22.07 19.98
C GLU A 107 -4.69 23.17 19.42
N VAL A 108 -3.45 22.83 19.09
CA VAL A 108 -2.43 23.77 18.59
C VAL A 108 -2.83 24.33 17.21
N LEU A 109 -3.51 23.54 16.37
CA LEU A 109 -4.02 24.02 15.08
C LEU A 109 -4.96 25.22 15.23
N TYR A 110 -5.83 25.23 16.26
CA TYR A 110 -6.68 26.40 16.56
C TYR A 110 -5.88 27.63 17.00
N VAL A 111 -4.73 27.42 17.66
CA VAL A 111 -3.86 28.51 18.10
C VAL A 111 -3.11 29.11 16.91
N ILE A 112 -2.51 28.27 16.07
CA ILE A 112 -1.78 28.70 14.85
C ILE A 112 -2.70 29.49 13.93
N SER A 113 -3.90 28.95 13.64
CA SER A 113 -4.89 29.69 12.85
C SER A 113 -5.30 30.94 13.61
N GLY A 114 -5.65 30.88 14.89
CA GLY A 114 -6.05 32.05 15.68
C GLY A 114 -5.03 33.21 15.66
N LYS A 115 -3.73 32.90 15.58
CA LYS A 115 -2.62 33.86 15.49
C LYS A 115 -2.28 34.31 14.06
N ARG A 116 -3.00 33.82 13.04
CA ARG A 116 -2.81 34.16 11.61
C ARG A 116 -1.41 33.84 11.10
N LEU A 117 -0.88 32.68 11.51
CA LEU A 117 0.44 32.23 11.09
C LEU A 117 0.31 31.42 9.79
N PRO A 118 0.91 31.86 8.66
CA PRO A 118 0.78 31.20 7.35
C PRO A 118 1.69 29.96 7.23
N ILE A 119 1.52 29.02 8.15
CA ILE A 119 2.27 27.76 8.18
C ILE A 119 1.62 26.76 7.22
N VAL A 120 2.43 25.93 6.57
CA VAL A 120 1.95 24.77 5.80
C VAL A 120 2.41 23.49 6.48
N PHE A 121 1.46 22.60 6.79
CA PHE A 121 1.73 21.25 7.27
C PHE A 121 1.42 20.25 6.16
N HIS A 122 2.30 19.26 6.00
CA HIS A 122 2.19 18.25 4.95
C HIS A 122 1.73 16.93 5.55
N ILE A 123 0.61 16.42 5.01
CA ILE A 123 -0.13 15.30 5.59
C ILE A 123 -0.06 14.09 4.68
N GLY A 124 0.52 13.00 5.17
CA GLY A 124 0.32 11.68 4.59
C GLY A 124 -0.99 11.09 5.13
N ALA A 125 -2.13 11.47 4.54
CA ALA A 125 -3.47 11.20 5.06
C ALA A 125 -3.64 9.71 5.37
N ARG A 126 -3.96 9.41 6.63
CA ARG A 126 -3.91 8.07 7.21
C ARG A 126 -5.16 7.80 8.03
N ALA A 127 -5.64 6.56 7.94
CA ALA A 127 -6.76 6.07 8.72
C ALA A 127 -6.49 6.20 10.23
N LEU A 128 -7.48 6.70 10.97
CA LEU A 128 -7.42 6.75 12.43
C LEU A 128 -7.63 5.36 13.02
N THR A 129 -6.85 5.05 14.05
CA THR A 129 -7.05 3.90 14.94
C THR A 129 -8.42 4.01 15.61
N SER A 130 -9.25 3.01 15.35
CA SER A 130 -10.60 2.87 15.91
C SER A 130 -10.74 1.47 16.50
N GLN A 131 -11.40 0.52 15.82
CA GLN A 131 -11.42 -0.89 16.24
C GLN A 131 -10.05 -1.58 16.11
N GLY A 132 -9.14 -0.99 15.33
CA GLY A 132 -7.79 -1.49 15.12
C GLY A 132 -6.88 -0.40 14.58
N LEU A 133 -5.57 -0.59 14.77
CA LEU A 133 -4.55 0.29 14.20
C LEU A 133 -4.41 0.00 12.71
N ASN A 134 -4.46 1.06 11.90
CA ASN A 134 -4.10 0.99 10.49
C ASN A 134 -3.08 2.09 10.18
N VAL A 135 -1.99 1.75 9.48
CA VAL A 135 -0.94 2.71 9.11
C VAL A 135 -1.18 3.35 7.75
N HIS A 136 -2.15 2.83 6.99
CA HIS A 136 -2.40 3.12 5.61
C HIS A 136 -3.44 4.23 5.38
N ALA A 137 -3.71 4.55 4.11
CA ALA A 137 -4.50 5.71 3.71
C ALA A 137 -5.91 5.72 4.32
N GLY A 138 -6.31 6.87 4.79
CA GLY A 138 -7.67 7.22 5.20
C GLY A 138 -7.77 8.74 5.24
N HIS A 139 -8.97 9.29 5.09
CA HIS A 139 -9.20 10.74 5.21
C HIS A 139 -9.78 11.13 6.57
N ASP A 140 -9.91 10.18 7.49
CA ASP A 140 -10.46 10.40 8.83
C ASP A 140 -9.63 11.43 9.63
N ASP A 141 -8.31 11.46 9.43
CA ASP A 141 -7.41 12.38 10.13
C ASP A 141 -7.60 13.83 9.68
N ILE A 142 -7.58 14.09 8.37
CA ILE A 142 -7.82 15.42 7.81
C ILE A 142 -9.24 15.91 8.11
N MET A 143 -10.24 15.02 8.07
CA MET A 143 -11.61 15.37 8.43
C MET A 143 -11.79 15.59 9.93
N GLY A 144 -11.00 14.91 10.75
CA GLY A 144 -10.95 15.10 12.20
C GLY A 144 -10.49 16.48 12.65
N VAL A 145 -9.82 17.25 11.77
CA VAL A 145 -9.34 18.61 12.04
C VAL A 145 -9.88 19.67 11.08
N ALA A 146 -10.87 19.35 10.25
CA ALA A 146 -11.40 20.26 9.23
C ALA A 146 -12.12 21.51 9.77
N ASP A 147 -12.35 21.55 11.09
CA ASP A 147 -12.99 22.62 11.86
C ASP A 147 -11.98 23.59 12.52
N THR A 148 -10.68 23.43 12.27
CA THR A 148 -9.61 24.20 12.94
C THR A 148 -9.27 25.55 12.30
N GLY A 149 -9.95 25.90 11.20
CA GLY A 149 -9.72 27.16 10.48
C GLY A 149 -8.45 27.16 9.62
N TRP A 150 -8.14 26.01 9.01
CA TRP A 150 -7.04 25.83 8.07
C TRP A 150 -7.57 25.66 6.64
N GLY A 151 -6.80 26.12 5.65
CA GLY A 151 -6.97 25.66 4.27
C GLY A 151 -6.61 24.17 4.17
N ILE A 152 -7.30 23.40 3.33
CA ILE A 152 -7.08 21.96 3.16
C ILE A 152 -7.15 21.67 1.67
N VAL A 153 -6.00 21.29 1.11
CA VAL A 153 -5.87 20.85 -0.28
C VAL A 153 -5.37 19.40 -0.32
N ILE A 154 -5.87 18.61 -1.27
CA ILE A 154 -5.58 17.18 -1.38
C ILE A 154 -5.08 16.88 -2.79
N ALA A 155 -3.87 16.34 -2.90
CA ALA A 155 -3.27 15.97 -4.18
C ALA A 155 -3.76 14.60 -4.67
N LYS A 156 -3.89 14.46 -6.00
CA LYS A 156 -4.23 13.20 -6.67
C LYS A 156 -3.05 12.23 -6.83
N ASN A 157 -1.83 12.75 -6.98
CA ASN A 157 -0.66 11.95 -7.34
C ASN A 157 0.66 12.60 -6.88
N ALA A 158 1.81 11.97 -7.16
CA ALA A 158 3.10 12.45 -6.66
C ALA A 158 3.51 13.82 -7.24
N GLN A 159 3.16 14.11 -8.50
CA GLN A 159 3.33 15.43 -9.11
C GLN A 159 2.50 16.49 -8.38
N GLY A 160 1.22 16.19 -8.16
CA GLY A 160 0.29 17.08 -7.47
C GLY A 160 0.71 17.36 -6.03
N ALA A 161 1.32 16.39 -5.33
CA ALA A 161 1.79 16.59 -3.96
C ALA A 161 2.87 17.68 -3.87
N GLY A 162 3.84 17.67 -4.78
CA GLY A 162 4.88 18.69 -4.86
C GLY A 162 4.35 20.05 -5.33
N ASP A 163 3.49 20.05 -6.35
CA ASP A 163 2.89 21.29 -6.87
C ASP A 163 2.00 21.97 -5.80
N MET A 164 1.15 21.19 -5.11
CA MET A 164 0.30 21.68 -4.03
C MET A 164 1.09 22.19 -2.82
N ALA A 165 2.28 21.63 -2.54
CA ALA A 165 3.13 22.15 -1.47
C ALA A 165 3.51 23.62 -1.71
N LEU A 166 3.88 23.97 -2.94
CA LEU A 166 4.23 25.35 -3.30
C LEU A 166 3.00 26.26 -3.42
N ILE A 167 1.92 25.78 -4.04
CA ILE A 167 0.64 26.52 -4.17
C ILE A 167 0.05 26.84 -2.80
N ALA A 168 -0.01 25.86 -1.90
CA ALA A 168 -0.52 26.04 -0.55
C ALA A 168 0.32 27.06 0.23
N ARG A 169 1.64 27.09 0.04
CA ARG A 169 2.51 28.11 0.66
C ARG A 169 2.17 29.51 0.19
N ARG A 170 2.07 29.71 -1.13
CA ARG A 170 1.71 31.02 -1.70
C ARG A 170 0.34 31.49 -1.20
N ALA A 171 -0.65 30.61 -1.22
CA ALA A 171 -1.99 30.90 -0.72
C ALA A 171 -2.01 31.20 0.80
N ALA A 172 -1.24 30.45 1.59
CA ALA A 172 -1.15 30.65 3.03
C ALA A 172 -0.61 32.04 3.37
N GLU A 173 0.49 32.45 2.74
CA GLU A 173 1.15 33.73 2.99
C GLU A 173 0.30 34.91 2.52
N ASP A 174 -0.32 34.81 1.33
CA ASP A 174 -1.14 35.89 0.77
C ASP A 174 -2.48 36.06 1.54
N SER A 175 -2.97 35.01 2.21
CA SER A 175 -4.19 35.04 3.01
C SER A 175 -3.97 35.14 4.53
N GLN A 176 -2.72 35.05 5.00
CA GLN A 176 -2.35 34.95 6.42
C GLN A 176 -3.13 33.84 7.17
N THR A 177 -3.37 32.73 6.48
CA THR A 177 -4.12 31.58 7.00
C THR A 177 -3.28 30.32 6.77
N PRO A 178 -3.15 29.43 7.77
CA PRO A 178 -2.37 28.22 7.60
C PRO A 178 -3.06 27.17 6.70
N PHE A 179 -2.28 26.27 6.11
CA PHE A 179 -2.76 25.24 5.17
C PHE A 179 -2.28 23.84 5.53
N LEU A 180 -3.17 22.86 5.37
CA LEU A 180 -2.84 21.45 5.27
C LEU A 180 -2.72 21.10 3.79
N SER A 181 -1.53 20.65 3.38
CA SER A 181 -1.29 20.08 2.05
C SER A 181 -1.23 18.55 2.20
N ALA A 182 -2.31 17.89 1.78
CA ALA A 182 -2.52 16.47 2.02
C ALA A 182 -2.32 15.62 0.74
N GLN A 183 -1.93 14.37 0.95
CA GLN A 183 -1.82 13.33 -0.07
C GLN A 183 -2.11 11.96 0.55
N ASP A 184 -2.57 10.98 -0.24
CA ASP A 184 -2.96 9.67 0.30
C ASP A 184 -1.74 8.90 0.86
N GLY A 185 -1.82 8.46 2.12
CA GLY A 185 -0.75 7.71 2.77
C GLY A 185 -0.45 6.39 2.07
N PHE A 186 0.84 6.11 1.82
CA PHE A 186 1.37 5.06 0.96
C PHE A 186 0.99 5.15 -0.52
N LEU A 187 -0.29 5.36 -0.84
CA LEU A 187 -0.81 5.37 -2.21
C LEU A 187 -0.30 6.55 -3.03
N THR A 188 0.10 7.64 -2.39
CA THR A 188 0.80 8.77 -3.02
C THR A 188 2.15 9.04 -2.36
N THR A 189 2.23 8.98 -1.02
CA THR A 189 3.48 9.28 -0.30
C THR A 189 4.65 8.35 -0.64
N HIS A 190 4.37 7.12 -1.11
CA HIS A 190 5.37 6.09 -1.41
C HIS A 190 5.28 5.54 -2.84
N THR A 191 4.34 6.03 -3.65
CA THR A 191 4.21 5.64 -5.05
C THR A 191 5.17 6.46 -5.87
N VAL A 192 6.14 5.78 -6.48
CA VAL A 192 7.18 6.37 -7.31
C VAL A 192 6.64 6.53 -8.72
N GLU A 193 6.68 7.75 -9.26
CA GLU A 193 6.13 8.11 -10.57
C GLU A 193 7.08 9.05 -11.32
N ASN A 194 6.89 9.18 -12.65
CA ASN A 194 7.54 10.27 -13.38
C ASN A 194 6.94 11.61 -12.92
N VAL A 195 7.80 12.48 -12.44
CA VAL A 195 7.44 13.82 -11.98
C VAL A 195 8.37 14.86 -12.60
N ARG A 196 7.91 16.10 -12.58
CA ARG A 196 8.66 17.29 -12.97
C ARG A 196 8.82 18.15 -11.73
N LEU A 197 9.98 18.05 -11.09
CA LEU A 197 10.29 18.82 -9.89
C LEU A 197 10.32 20.32 -10.19
N LEU A 198 9.89 21.12 -9.23
CA LEU A 198 9.90 22.58 -9.35
C LEU A 198 11.33 23.10 -9.41
N GLU A 199 11.64 23.94 -10.38
CA GLU A 199 12.94 24.58 -10.48
C GLU A 199 13.20 25.53 -9.30
N PRO A 200 14.44 25.63 -8.77
CA PRO A 200 14.83 26.64 -7.79
C PRO A 200 14.41 28.07 -8.17
N GLU A 201 14.53 28.42 -9.44
CA GLU A 201 14.18 29.73 -9.98
C GLU A 201 12.67 29.98 -9.95
N LEU A 202 11.86 28.97 -10.30
CA LEU A 202 10.41 29.02 -10.18
C LEU A 202 10.02 29.24 -8.72
N MET A 203 10.58 28.45 -7.80
CA MET A 203 10.26 28.56 -6.37
C MET A 203 10.62 29.95 -5.84
N LYS A 204 11.78 30.51 -6.21
CA LYS A 204 12.17 31.89 -5.83
C LYS A 204 11.18 32.93 -6.32
N GLU A 205 10.79 32.86 -7.59
CA GLU A 205 9.85 33.80 -8.19
C GLU A 205 8.44 33.68 -7.59
N PHE A 206 8.00 32.45 -7.35
CA PHE A 206 6.62 32.17 -6.97
C PHE A 206 6.34 32.40 -5.48
N VAL A 207 7.25 32.12 -4.54
CA VAL A 207 6.98 32.41 -3.10
C VAL A 207 7.69 33.64 -2.56
N GLY A 208 8.79 34.07 -3.18
CA GLY A 208 9.60 35.17 -2.67
C GLY A 208 10.23 34.91 -1.29
N LYS A 209 10.94 35.90 -0.79
CA LYS A 209 11.65 35.82 0.50
C LYS A 209 10.67 35.78 1.68
N PRO A 210 10.90 34.93 2.69
CA PRO A 210 10.11 34.90 3.92
C PRO A 210 9.92 36.28 4.57
N GLU A 211 11.01 37.03 4.72
CA GLU A 211 11.01 38.32 5.45
C GLU A 211 10.13 39.41 4.80
N GLU A 212 9.80 39.25 3.51
CA GLU A 212 8.96 40.20 2.76
C GLU A 212 7.46 39.96 3.00
N LYS A 213 7.09 38.75 3.44
CA LYS A 213 5.69 38.33 3.60
C LYS A 213 5.30 37.99 5.04
N LEU A 214 6.25 37.51 5.84
CA LEU A 214 5.98 37.03 7.20
C LEU A 214 6.12 38.14 8.24
N LEU A 215 5.24 38.11 9.24
CA LEU A 215 5.27 39.03 10.37
C LEU A 215 6.03 38.40 11.53
N ASN A 216 7.07 39.09 12.01
CA ASN A 216 7.68 38.75 13.29
C ASN A 216 6.88 39.39 14.43
N LEU A 217 6.12 38.56 15.15
CA LEU A 217 5.33 38.97 16.31
C LEU A 217 6.17 39.03 17.60
N MET A 218 7.35 38.43 17.59
CA MET A 218 8.32 38.38 18.70
C MET A 218 9.52 39.31 18.44
N ASN A 219 9.26 40.52 17.95
CA ASN A 219 10.30 41.53 17.75
C ASN A 219 10.45 42.42 19.00
N PRO A 220 11.59 42.41 19.71
CA PRO A 220 11.78 43.24 20.90
C PRO A 220 11.80 44.75 20.60
N ASP A 221 12.11 45.16 19.37
CA ASP A 221 12.08 46.57 18.95
C ASP A 221 10.64 47.05 18.65
N LYS A 222 9.72 46.11 18.37
CA LYS A 222 8.30 46.36 18.13
C LYS A 222 7.45 45.40 18.97
N PRO A 223 7.50 45.51 20.31
CA PRO A 223 6.91 44.52 21.19
C PRO A 223 5.39 44.48 21.03
N MET A 224 4.86 43.26 20.93
CA MET A 224 3.42 43.00 20.85
C MET A 224 3.05 41.88 21.82
N MET A 225 1.85 41.98 22.39
CA MET A 225 1.28 40.91 23.21
C MET A 225 0.29 40.11 22.37
N SER A 226 0.53 38.80 22.21
CA SER A 226 -0.32 37.87 21.46
C SER A 226 -0.78 36.72 22.35
N GLY A 227 -2.00 36.20 22.13
CA GLY A 227 -2.54 35.07 22.90
C GLY A 227 -3.00 35.40 24.32
N VAL A 228 -3.48 36.63 24.56
CA VAL A 228 -3.98 37.06 25.88
C VAL A 228 -5.30 36.39 26.27
N VAL A 229 -5.57 36.35 27.57
CA VAL A 229 -6.90 36.01 28.08
C VAL A 229 -7.88 37.14 27.75
N GLN A 230 -8.98 36.81 27.06
CA GLN A 230 -10.02 37.75 26.69
C GLN A 230 -11.35 37.38 27.37
N ASN A 231 -12.02 38.38 27.93
CA ASN A 231 -13.39 38.24 28.42
C ASN A 231 -14.40 38.27 27.25
N GLN A 232 -15.67 37.98 27.57
CA GLN A 232 -16.73 37.64 26.61
C GLN A 232 -16.89 38.68 25.47
N ASP A 233 -16.91 39.98 25.79
CA ASP A 233 -17.08 41.05 24.79
C ASP A 233 -15.93 41.08 23.76
N SER A 234 -14.68 41.11 24.23
CA SER A 234 -13.50 41.15 23.35
C SER A 234 -13.33 39.86 22.57
N TYR A 235 -13.61 38.70 23.18
CA TYR A 235 -13.41 37.40 22.54
C TYR A 235 -14.34 37.22 21.33
N MET A 236 -15.64 37.54 21.47
CA MET A 236 -16.58 37.43 20.35
C MET A 236 -16.18 38.34 19.19
N LYS A 237 -15.78 39.59 19.47
CA LYS A 237 -15.29 40.54 18.46
C LYS A 237 -14.07 40.00 17.74
N GLY A 238 -13.06 39.53 18.48
CA GLY A 238 -11.84 38.97 17.91
C GLY A 238 -12.08 37.72 17.07
N LYS A 239 -12.94 36.80 17.53
CA LYS A 239 -13.29 35.58 16.79
C LYS A 239 -14.04 35.87 15.50
N VAL A 240 -15.04 36.76 15.53
CA VAL A 240 -15.79 37.13 14.33
C VAL A 240 -14.93 37.93 13.35
N ALA A 241 -14.04 38.81 13.83
CA ALA A 241 -13.14 39.59 13.00
C ALA A 241 -12.19 38.74 12.14
N GLN A 242 -11.92 37.49 12.51
CA GLN A 242 -11.09 36.58 11.71
C GLN A 242 -11.67 36.28 10.33
N ARG A 243 -13.00 36.45 10.13
CA ARG A 243 -13.64 36.29 8.81
C ARG A 243 -12.97 37.14 7.73
N TYR A 244 -12.50 38.34 8.07
CA TYR A 244 -11.75 39.20 7.17
C TYR A 244 -10.54 38.51 6.50
N PHE A 245 -9.89 37.58 7.21
CA PHE A 245 -8.77 36.80 6.66
C PHE A 245 -9.28 35.58 5.90
N TYR A 246 -10.30 34.88 6.42
CA TYR A 246 -10.87 33.71 5.76
C TYR A 246 -11.51 34.02 4.41
N ASP A 247 -12.13 35.19 4.25
CA ASP A 247 -12.71 35.66 2.98
C ASP A 247 -11.64 35.82 1.88
N ARG A 248 -10.36 35.93 2.25
CA ARG A 248 -9.23 36.05 1.30
C ARG A 248 -8.66 34.70 0.87
N VAL A 249 -8.95 33.61 1.59
CA VAL A 249 -8.33 32.31 1.36
C VAL A 249 -8.69 31.77 -0.03
N LYS A 250 -9.97 31.82 -0.41
CA LYS A 250 -10.43 31.34 -1.72
C LYS A 250 -9.82 32.16 -2.88
N PRO A 251 -9.89 33.50 -2.88
CA PRO A 251 -9.20 34.31 -3.88
C PRO A 251 -7.69 34.06 -3.95
N ALA A 252 -7.00 33.97 -2.80
CA ALA A 252 -5.56 33.73 -2.75
C ALA A 252 -5.19 32.35 -3.32
N LEU A 253 -5.97 31.31 -3.00
CA LEU A 253 -5.74 29.97 -3.52
C LEU A 253 -5.95 29.90 -5.05
N LYS A 254 -7.02 30.51 -5.57
CA LYS A 254 -7.26 30.57 -7.02
C LYS A 254 -6.15 31.36 -7.74
N ALA A 255 -5.79 32.53 -7.22
CA ALA A 255 -4.71 33.32 -7.80
C ALA A 255 -3.37 32.56 -7.82
N ALA A 256 -3.05 31.83 -6.75
CA ALA A 256 -1.86 30.98 -6.70
C ALA A 256 -1.91 29.85 -7.74
N MET A 257 -3.06 29.20 -7.91
CA MET A 257 -3.24 28.16 -8.94
C MET A 257 -3.13 28.71 -10.37
N ASP A 258 -3.69 29.89 -10.63
CA ASP A 258 -3.65 30.56 -11.94
C ASP A 258 -2.20 31.00 -12.28
N GLU A 259 -1.51 31.67 -11.36
CA GLU A 259 -0.10 32.05 -11.52
C GLU A 259 0.80 30.83 -11.74
N PHE A 260 0.53 29.74 -11.00
CA PHE A 260 1.26 28.48 -11.17
C PHE A 260 1.06 27.89 -12.57
N TYR A 261 -0.17 27.94 -13.09
CA TYR A 261 -0.48 27.50 -14.45
C TYR A 261 0.23 28.35 -15.50
N GLU A 262 0.25 29.67 -15.36
CA GLU A 262 0.95 30.57 -16.29
C GLU A 262 2.46 30.27 -16.36
N LEU A 263 3.07 29.98 -15.21
CA LEU A 263 4.51 29.73 -15.12
C LEU A 263 4.91 28.31 -15.59
N THR A 264 4.07 27.32 -15.30
CA THR A 264 4.44 25.90 -15.46
C THR A 264 3.68 25.15 -16.54
N GLY A 265 2.53 25.68 -16.97
CA GLY A 265 1.56 25.00 -17.83
C GLY A 265 0.74 23.90 -17.16
N ARG A 266 0.92 23.65 -15.85
CA ARG A 266 0.15 22.66 -15.08
C ARG A 266 -1.01 23.35 -14.37
N ARG A 267 -2.24 22.97 -14.74
CA ARG A 267 -3.45 23.63 -14.26
C ARG A 267 -4.03 22.89 -13.05
N TYR A 268 -4.39 23.65 -12.03
CA TYR A 268 -5.18 23.20 -10.89
C TYR A 268 -6.34 24.16 -10.68
N ASP A 269 -7.40 23.69 -10.05
CA ASP A 269 -8.50 24.54 -9.55
C ASP A 269 -9.04 23.89 -8.25
N LEU A 270 -10.02 24.51 -7.60
CA LEU A 270 -10.63 24.00 -6.37
C LEU A 270 -11.31 22.64 -6.59
N VAL A 271 -11.84 22.44 -7.80
CA VAL A 271 -12.42 21.20 -8.29
C VAL A 271 -11.90 20.92 -9.69
N GLU A 272 -11.65 19.67 -10.00
CA GLU A 272 -11.14 19.24 -11.30
C GLU A 272 -12.14 18.28 -11.95
N PRO A 273 -13.01 18.78 -12.85
CA PRO A 273 -13.93 17.94 -13.59
C PRO A 273 -13.22 17.18 -14.72
N TYR A 274 -13.67 15.97 -14.98
CA TYR A 274 -13.18 15.11 -16.04
C TYR A 274 -14.36 14.48 -16.80
N ARG A 275 -14.47 14.75 -18.11
CA ARG A 275 -15.57 14.29 -18.99
C ARG A 275 -16.96 14.72 -18.50
N MET A 276 -17.10 15.94 -18.00
CA MET A 276 -18.33 16.45 -17.38
C MET A 276 -19.23 17.25 -18.35
N GLU A 277 -18.73 17.61 -19.53
CA GLU A 277 -19.39 18.52 -20.47
C GLU A 277 -20.76 18.00 -20.95
N ASP A 278 -20.89 16.69 -21.10
CA ASP A 278 -22.12 15.99 -21.50
C ASP A 278 -22.52 14.88 -20.52
N ALA A 279 -21.94 14.87 -19.31
CA ALA A 279 -22.14 13.80 -18.33
C ALA A 279 -23.60 13.76 -17.83
N GLU A 280 -24.20 12.58 -17.88
CA GLU A 280 -25.50 12.30 -17.28
C GLU A 280 -25.34 11.78 -15.84
N TYR A 281 -24.20 11.16 -15.53
CA TYR A 281 -23.87 10.63 -14.21
C TYR A 281 -22.46 11.06 -13.81
N ALA A 282 -22.19 11.22 -12.52
CA ALA A 282 -20.84 11.57 -12.06
C ALA A 282 -20.38 10.78 -10.83
N ILE A 283 -19.07 10.60 -10.72
CA ILE A 283 -18.40 10.10 -9.52
C ILE A 283 -17.57 11.24 -8.92
N VAL A 284 -17.78 11.55 -7.65
CA VAL A 284 -17.09 12.61 -6.91
C VAL A 284 -16.19 11.99 -5.86
N CYS A 285 -14.92 12.36 -5.80
CA CYS A 285 -13.97 11.82 -4.82
C CYS A 285 -12.78 12.77 -4.57
N MET A 286 -11.94 12.42 -3.59
CA MET A 286 -10.71 13.14 -3.23
C MET A 286 -9.51 12.21 -3.29
N GLY A 287 -8.32 12.76 -3.53
CA GLY A 287 -7.06 12.02 -3.48
C GLY A 287 -6.86 11.07 -4.67
N GLY A 288 -5.98 10.08 -4.50
CA GLY A 288 -5.48 9.28 -5.62
C GLY A 288 -6.48 8.33 -6.27
N MET A 289 -7.61 8.06 -5.60
CA MET A 289 -8.67 7.26 -6.22
C MET A 289 -9.32 7.96 -7.43
N ALA A 290 -9.17 9.29 -7.54
CA ALA A 290 -9.71 10.04 -8.66
C ALA A 290 -9.07 9.64 -10.00
N GLU A 291 -7.75 9.41 -10.05
CA GLU A 291 -7.10 9.00 -11.31
C GLU A 291 -7.59 7.62 -11.78
N THR A 292 -7.78 6.68 -10.85
CA THR A 292 -8.37 5.37 -11.17
C THR A 292 -9.82 5.52 -11.64
N ALA A 293 -10.59 6.43 -11.04
CA ALA A 293 -11.95 6.73 -11.49
C ALA A 293 -11.96 7.37 -12.89
N GLU A 294 -11.03 8.28 -13.20
CA GLU A 294 -10.91 8.93 -14.51
C GLU A 294 -10.66 7.91 -15.64
N VAL A 295 -9.71 6.99 -15.45
CA VAL A 295 -9.43 5.97 -16.48
C VAL A 295 -10.57 4.94 -16.60
N THR A 296 -11.27 4.66 -15.50
CA THR A 296 -12.48 3.82 -15.54
C THR A 296 -13.64 4.54 -16.24
N CYS A 297 -13.74 5.86 -16.07
CA CYS A 297 -14.73 6.69 -16.76
C CYS A 297 -14.54 6.61 -18.27
N ASP A 298 -13.31 6.70 -18.78
CA ASP A 298 -13.04 6.47 -20.20
C ASP A 298 -13.51 5.07 -20.64
N TYR A 299 -13.19 4.01 -19.88
CA TYR A 299 -13.68 2.67 -20.17
C TYR A 299 -15.22 2.58 -20.22
N LEU A 300 -15.93 3.17 -19.24
CA LEU A 300 -17.40 3.17 -19.18
C LEU A 300 -18.00 3.90 -20.39
N ARG A 301 -17.41 5.01 -20.80
CA ARG A 301 -17.87 5.78 -21.97
C ARG A 301 -17.61 5.01 -23.26
N GLU A 302 -16.41 4.44 -23.43
CA GLU A 302 -16.01 3.75 -24.67
C GLU A 302 -16.66 2.37 -24.83
N GLN A 303 -16.76 1.58 -23.75
CA GLN A 303 -17.16 0.18 -23.80
C GLN A 303 -18.61 -0.07 -23.38
N ARG A 304 -19.20 0.81 -22.56
CA ARG A 304 -20.62 0.72 -22.14
C ARG A 304 -21.50 1.80 -22.78
N GLY A 305 -20.92 2.87 -23.34
CA GLY A 305 -21.67 3.99 -23.89
C GLY A 305 -22.36 4.85 -22.83
N TRP A 306 -21.99 4.72 -21.56
CA TRP A 306 -22.58 5.51 -20.47
C TRP A 306 -21.84 6.83 -20.32
N LYS A 307 -22.58 7.94 -20.33
CA LYS A 307 -22.03 9.30 -20.14
C LYS A 307 -21.75 9.57 -18.67
N VAL A 308 -20.76 8.87 -18.14
CA VAL A 308 -20.23 9.10 -16.79
C VAL A 308 -19.14 10.18 -16.88
N GLY A 309 -19.04 11.01 -15.85
CA GLY A 309 -17.93 11.92 -15.62
C GLY A 309 -17.35 11.72 -14.21
N VAL A 310 -16.22 12.36 -13.93
CA VAL A 310 -15.55 12.33 -12.62
C VAL A 310 -15.29 13.75 -12.16
N VAL A 311 -15.45 14.01 -10.86
CA VAL A 311 -15.09 15.29 -10.24
C VAL A 311 -14.14 15.01 -9.08
N HIS A 312 -12.90 15.46 -9.21
CA HIS A 312 -11.96 15.49 -8.10
C HIS A 312 -12.13 16.77 -7.28
N VAL A 313 -12.19 16.65 -5.96
CA VAL A 313 -12.25 17.80 -5.05
C VAL A 313 -10.86 18.08 -4.52
N THR A 314 -10.18 19.06 -5.11
CA THR A 314 -8.80 19.42 -4.76
C THR A 314 -8.74 20.26 -3.49
N SER A 315 -9.72 21.14 -3.28
CA SER A 315 -9.84 21.93 -2.05
C SER A 315 -11.04 21.46 -1.23
N PHE A 316 -10.80 21.00 0.00
CA PHE A 316 -11.88 20.74 0.97
C PHE A 316 -12.16 21.98 1.83
N ARG A 317 -11.11 22.78 2.08
CA ARG A 317 -11.20 24.11 2.69
C ARG A 317 -10.32 25.09 1.91
N PRO A 318 -10.84 26.25 1.48
CA PRO A 318 -12.24 26.66 1.54
C PRO A 318 -13.13 25.72 0.71
N PHE A 319 -14.33 25.41 1.21
CA PHE A 319 -15.19 24.44 0.53
C PHE A 319 -15.72 25.01 -0.80
N PRO A 320 -15.56 24.30 -1.93
CA PRO A 320 -15.90 24.81 -3.26
C PRO A 320 -17.37 24.53 -3.63
N GLY A 321 -18.29 24.94 -2.77
CA GLY A 321 -19.73 24.70 -2.94
C GLY A 321 -20.27 25.17 -4.31
N PRO A 322 -20.10 26.44 -4.70
CA PRO A 322 -20.57 26.94 -5.98
C PRO A 322 -19.98 26.18 -7.18
N GLU A 323 -18.68 25.89 -7.15
CA GLU A 323 -17.99 25.18 -8.23
C GLU A 323 -18.46 23.72 -8.35
N LEU A 324 -18.71 23.03 -7.23
CA LEU A 324 -19.25 21.67 -7.22
C LEU A 324 -20.67 21.64 -7.77
N VAL A 325 -21.53 22.58 -7.35
CA VAL A 325 -22.90 22.66 -7.87
C VAL A 325 -22.87 22.96 -9.36
N GLU A 326 -22.02 23.87 -9.83
CA GLU A 326 -21.91 24.18 -11.27
C GLU A 326 -21.53 22.93 -12.08
N CYS A 327 -20.56 22.15 -11.60
CA CYS A 327 -20.14 20.91 -12.27
C CYS A 327 -21.24 19.84 -12.29
N LEU A 328 -22.05 19.74 -11.24
CA LEU A 328 -22.91 18.58 -11.00
C LEU A 328 -24.39 18.83 -11.28
N ARG A 329 -24.86 20.09 -11.32
CA ARG A 329 -26.30 20.45 -11.41
C ARG A 329 -27.04 19.87 -12.62
N ASN A 330 -26.33 19.60 -13.71
CA ASN A 330 -26.92 19.08 -14.95
C ASN A 330 -26.98 17.55 -15.00
N THR A 331 -26.31 16.85 -14.09
CA THR A 331 -26.37 15.39 -13.99
C THR A 331 -27.76 14.91 -13.57
N LYS A 332 -28.10 13.67 -13.92
CA LYS A 332 -29.29 12.97 -13.39
C LYS A 332 -29.01 12.51 -11.96
N ALA A 333 -27.82 11.98 -11.72
CA ALA A 333 -27.37 11.50 -10.42
C ALA A 333 -25.85 11.55 -10.31
N PHE A 334 -25.33 11.59 -9.08
CA PHE A 334 -23.91 11.42 -8.82
C PHE A 334 -23.66 10.66 -7.52
N THR A 335 -22.53 9.98 -7.44
CA THR A 335 -22.05 9.30 -6.23
C THR A 335 -20.87 10.05 -5.67
N VAL A 336 -20.90 10.32 -4.36
CA VAL A 336 -19.73 10.77 -3.60
C VAL A 336 -19.07 9.56 -2.95
N ILE A 337 -17.82 9.25 -3.31
CA ILE A 337 -17.03 8.19 -2.71
C ILE A 337 -16.00 8.81 -1.75
N GLU A 338 -16.01 8.37 -0.50
CA GLU A 338 -15.15 8.91 0.55
C GLU A 338 -14.24 7.84 1.15
N ARG A 339 -12.98 8.23 1.43
CA ARG A 339 -11.96 7.37 2.05
C ARG A 339 -12.03 7.36 3.57
N MET A 340 -13.25 7.28 4.10
CA MET A 340 -13.56 7.22 5.51
C MET A 340 -14.99 6.73 5.71
N ASP A 341 -15.36 6.43 6.95
CA ASP A 341 -16.74 6.09 7.28
C ASP A 341 -17.15 6.62 8.65
N ASN A 342 -18.17 7.50 8.68
CA ASN A 342 -18.73 8.07 9.89
C ASN A 342 -20.23 7.73 10.02
N PRO A 343 -20.58 6.52 10.50
CA PRO A 343 -21.95 6.04 10.51
C PRO A 343 -22.87 6.79 11.50
N MET A 344 -22.31 7.56 12.44
CA MET A 344 -23.09 8.39 13.36
C MET A 344 -23.41 9.78 12.78
N GLY A 345 -22.76 10.16 11.68
CA GLY A 345 -23.08 11.38 10.95
C GLY A 345 -24.31 11.20 10.07
N GLN A 346 -25.00 12.31 9.77
CA GLN A 346 -26.10 12.30 8.77
C GLN A 346 -25.59 11.84 7.38
N SER A 347 -24.32 12.13 7.08
CA SER A 347 -23.58 11.69 5.91
C SER A 347 -22.09 11.82 6.23
N ASN A 348 -21.23 11.14 5.46
CA ASN A 348 -19.81 11.40 5.49
C ASN A 348 -19.50 12.87 5.11
N PRO A 349 -18.37 13.45 5.56
CA PRO A 349 -18.12 14.90 5.50
C PRO A 349 -18.25 15.54 4.12
N LEU A 350 -17.65 14.96 3.07
CA LEU A 350 -17.75 15.53 1.72
C LEU A 350 -19.19 15.45 1.21
N THR A 351 -19.86 14.31 1.39
CA THR A 351 -21.27 14.15 1.04
C THR A 351 -22.14 15.19 1.76
N ALA A 352 -21.89 15.46 3.04
CA ALA A 352 -22.64 16.41 3.84
C ALA A 352 -22.49 17.84 3.32
N GLU A 353 -21.26 18.27 3.03
CA GLU A 353 -20.96 19.62 2.52
C GLU A 353 -21.53 19.81 1.10
N ILE A 354 -21.48 18.79 0.25
CA ILE A 354 -22.12 18.83 -1.08
C ILE A 354 -23.63 18.99 -0.94
N LYS A 355 -24.27 18.21 -0.06
CA LYS A 355 -25.72 18.35 0.19
C LYS A 355 -26.08 19.75 0.67
N ALA A 356 -25.26 20.36 1.54
CA ALA A 356 -25.46 21.73 1.99
C ALA A 356 -25.31 22.74 0.85
N ALA A 357 -24.27 22.61 0.02
CA ALA A 357 -24.05 23.46 -1.16
C ALA A 357 -25.23 23.39 -2.15
N PHE A 358 -25.79 22.20 -2.38
CA PHE A 358 -26.98 22.03 -3.21
C PHE A 358 -28.24 22.64 -2.57
N ALA A 359 -28.38 22.58 -1.25
CA ALA A 359 -29.47 23.25 -0.55
C ALA A 359 -29.38 24.78 -0.70
N ASP A 360 -28.18 25.35 -0.56
CA ASP A 360 -27.93 26.79 -0.80
C ASP A 360 -28.28 27.20 -2.23
N ALA A 361 -27.91 26.39 -3.22
CA ALA A 361 -28.26 26.65 -4.62
C ALA A 361 -29.78 26.62 -4.88
N LEU A 362 -30.50 25.69 -4.25
CA LEU A 362 -31.97 25.57 -4.40
C LEU A 362 -32.72 26.78 -3.84
N VAL A 363 -32.24 27.35 -2.73
CA VAL A 363 -32.87 28.53 -2.11
C VAL A 363 -32.41 29.85 -2.72
N GLY A 364 -31.51 29.80 -3.71
CA GLY A 364 -31.02 30.99 -4.44
C GLY A 364 -30.01 31.82 -3.65
N THR A 365 -29.18 31.18 -2.82
CA THR A 365 -28.10 31.88 -2.10
C THR A 365 -27.14 32.58 -3.07
N GLU A 366 -26.72 33.79 -2.73
CA GLU A 366 -25.82 34.59 -3.57
C GLU A 366 -24.50 33.84 -3.87
N GLY A 367 -24.05 33.92 -5.12
CA GLY A 367 -22.83 33.25 -5.59
C GLY A 367 -23.00 31.79 -6.01
N TYR A 368 -24.17 31.17 -5.76
CA TYR A 368 -24.47 29.83 -6.28
C TYR A 368 -25.16 29.87 -7.64
N PRO A 369 -24.91 28.87 -8.50
CA PRO A 369 -25.62 28.75 -9.76
C PRO A 369 -27.10 28.44 -9.54
N GLN A 370 -27.96 29.03 -10.38
CA GLN A 370 -29.40 28.72 -10.33
C GLN A 370 -29.66 27.28 -10.71
N MET A 371 -30.64 26.68 -10.02
CA MET A 371 -30.99 25.28 -10.18
C MET A 371 -32.47 25.05 -9.93
N GLU A 372 -33.09 24.25 -10.81
CA GLU A 372 -34.53 23.91 -10.73
C GLU A 372 -34.79 22.52 -10.15
N ARG A 373 -33.79 21.63 -10.23
CA ARG A 373 -33.90 20.24 -9.78
C ARG A 373 -32.65 19.81 -9.04
N LEU A 374 -32.82 19.02 -7.98
CA LEU A 374 -31.70 18.39 -7.28
C LEU A 374 -31.35 17.06 -7.98
N PRO A 375 -30.11 16.88 -8.48
CA PRO A 375 -29.65 15.56 -8.92
C PRO A 375 -29.71 14.56 -7.78
N VAL A 376 -29.92 13.30 -8.10
CA VAL A 376 -29.97 12.26 -7.08
C VAL A 376 -28.57 12.01 -6.51
N ILE A 377 -28.41 12.18 -5.20
CA ILE A 377 -27.11 12.07 -4.51
C ILE A 377 -26.99 10.68 -3.87
N TYR A 378 -25.97 9.94 -4.29
CA TYR A 378 -25.52 8.68 -3.69
C TYR A 378 -24.24 8.91 -2.89
N SER A 379 -23.99 8.04 -1.92
CA SER A 379 -22.79 8.10 -1.07
C SER A 379 -22.19 6.72 -0.91
N GLY A 380 -20.87 6.62 -0.85
CA GLY A 380 -20.20 5.35 -0.61
C GLY A 380 -18.89 5.50 0.15
N SER A 381 -18.58 4.52 0.98
CA SER A 381 -17.30 4.43 1.70
C SER A 381 -16.40 3.39 1.02
N ALA A 382 -15.17 3.78 0.70
CA ALA A 382 -14.23 2.92 -0.01
C ALA A 382 -12.78 3.31 0.32
N GLY A 383 -11.85 2.37 0.20
CA GLY A 383 -10.42 2.72 0.29
C GLY A 383 -9.87 2.99 1.68
N LEU A 384 -10.66 2.75 2.73
CA LEU A 384 -10.26 2.88 4.13
C LEU A 384 -9.08 1.92 4.42
N GLY A 385 -8.04 2.45 5.06
CA GLY A 385 -6.84 1.67 5.38
C GLY A 385 -6.11 1.13 4.15
N SER A 386 -6.08 1.90 3.06
CA SER A 386 -5.60 1.49 1.72
C SER A 386 -6.18 0.17 1.22
N ARG A 387 -7.41 -0.18 1.60
CA ARG A 387 -8.14 -1.22 0.90
C ARG A 387 -8.24 -0.83 -0.59
N ASP A 388 -8.01 -1.75 -1.50
CA ASP A 388 -8.05 -1.41 -2.93
C ASP A 388 -9.43 -0.90 -3.36
N VAL A 389 -9.41 0.14 -4.19
CA VAL A 389 -10.56 0.62 -4.96
C VAL A 389 -10.18 0.50 -6.43
N ARG A 390 -10.78 -0.48 -7.11
CA ARG A 390 -10.38 -0.92 -8.44
C ARG A 390 -11.36 -0.42 -9.51
N PRO A 391 -11.00 -0.51 -10.80
CA PRO A 391 -11.90 -0.16 -11.89
C PRO A 391 -13.28 -0.84 -11.78
N GLY A 392 -13.34 -2.12 -11.44
CA GLY A 392 -14.59 -2.83 -11.24
C GLY A 392 -15.48 -2.26 -10.12
N ASP A 393 -14.90 -1.61 -9.10
CA ASP A 393 -15.66 -0.99 -8.01
C ASP A 393 -16.32 0.33 -8.46
N PHE A 394 -15.64 1.09 -9.33
CA PHE A 394 -16.20 2.27 -9.99
C PHE A 394 -17.26 1.90 -11.03
N ILE A 395 -17.09 0.77 -11.73
CA ILE A 395 -18.14 0.23 -12.61
C ILE A 395 -19.38 -0.15 -11.81
N ALA A 396 -19.22 -0.88 -10.69
CA ALA A 396 -20.32 -1.23 -9.81
C ALA A 396 -21.03 0.02 -9.24
N THR A 397 -20.27 1.08 -8.97
CA THR A 397 -20.81 2.38 -8.56
C THR A 397 -21.69 3.00 -9.66
N ALA A 398 -21.21 3.04 -10.90
CA ALA A 398 -21.97 3.56 -12.03
C ALA A 398 -23.23 2.72 -12.29
N GLU A 399 -23.12 1.39 -12.25
CA GLU A 399 -24.26 0.47 -12.36
C GLU A 399 -25.31 0.73 -11.28
N ASN A 400 -24.89 0.91 -10.02
CA ASN A 400 -25.79 1.22 -8.92
C ASN A 400 -26.50 2.57 -9.11
N MET A 401 -25.80 3.61 -9.60
CA MET A 401 -26.43 4.89 -9.90
C MET A 401 -27.46 4.79 -11.02
N ILE A 402 -27.10 4.12 -12.12
CA ILE A 402 -27.94 4.00 -13.32
C ILE A 402 -29.18 3.14 -13.04
N ALA A 403 -29.03 2.07 -12.24
CA ALA A 403 -30.13 1.20 -11.83
C ALA A 403 -30.99 1.79 -10.71
N GLU A 404 -30.74 3.04 -10.30
CA GLU A 404 -31.39 3.72 -9.18
C GLU A 404 -31.34 2.92 -7.86
N GLY A 405 -30.19 2.27 -7.61
CA GLY A 405 -29.99 1.32 -6.52
C GLY A 405 -29.82 1.94 -5.13
N ARG A 406 -28.93 1.35 -4.32
CA ARG A 406 -28.78 1.68 -2.90
C ARG A 406 -28.19 3.08 -2.74
N ARG A 407 -28.81 3.93 -1.91
CA ARG A 407 -28.39 5.33 -1.63
C ARG A 407 -27.03 5.45 -0.94
N TYR A 408 -26.75 4.56 0.00
CA TYR A 408 -25.47 4.45 0.69
C TYR A 408 -24.94 3.02 0.54
N PHE A 409 -23.65 2.85 0.23
CA PHE A 409 -23.04 1.54 0.05
C PHE A 409 -21.55 1.54 0.44
N VAL A 410 -20.93 0.37 0.41
CA VAL A 410 -19.47 0.22 0.59
C VAL A 410 -18.86 -0.53 -0.59
N LEU A 411 -17.56 -0.31 -0.86
CA LEU A 411 -16.82 -0.96 -1.95
C LEU A 411 -15.63 -1.77 -1.40
N GLY A 412 -15.21 -2.79 -2.16
CA GLY A 412 -13.98 -3.54 -1.88
C GLY A 412 -14.02 -4.51 -0.68
N ILE A 413 -15.15 -4.64 0.02
CA ILE A 413 -15.31 -5.55 1.17
C ILE A 413 -16.53 -6.47 1.03
N GLN A 414 -16.53 -7.58 1.77
CA GLN A 414 -17.71 -8.44 1.91
C GLN A 414 -18.56 -7.91 3.06
N HIS A 415 -19.68 -7.26 2.73
CA HIS A 415 -20.61 -6.68 3.68
C HIS A 415 -22.02 -6.61 3.08
N GLU A 416 -23.07 -6.53 3.91
CA GLU A 416 -24.46 -6.42 3.41
C GLU A 416 -24.68 -5.14 2.57
N LEU A 417 -23.95 -4.08 2.92
CA LEU A 417 -23.98 -2.81 2.19
C LEU A 417 -23.10 -2.81 0.94
N ALA A 418 -22.35 -3.88 0.67
CA ALA A 418 -21.38 -3.89 -0.41
C ALA A 418 -22.04 -3.99 -1.79
N LEU A 419 -21.57 -3.16 -2.73
CA LEU A 419 -21.89 -3.39 -4.14
C LEU A 419 -21.08 -4.56 -4.66
N LYS A 420 -21.73 -5.44 -5.43
CA LYS A 420 -21.06 -6.59 -6.04
C LYS A 420 -20.25 -6.14 -7.24
N ASN A 421 -18.94 -6.29 -7.14
CA ASN A 421 -18.03 -6.17 -8.27
C ASN A 421 -18.00 -7.51 -9.03
N ASN A 422 -18.69 -7.57 -10.17
CA ASN A 422 -18.78 -8.78 -11.00
C ASN A 422 -17.68 -8.83 -12.07
N PHE A 423 -17.01 -7.72 -12.34
CA PHE A 423 -16.10 -7.58 -13.47
C PHE A 423 -15.11 -6.45 -13.23
N ASP A 424 -13.83 -6.75 -13.38
CA ASP A 424 -12.73 -5.80 -13.19
C ASP A 424 -11.87 -5.76 -14.47
N PRO A 425 -12.04 -4.73 -15.34
CA PRO A 425 -11.33 -4.64 -16.60
C PRO A 425 -9.86 -4.23 -16.44
N ASP A 426 -9.05 -4.60 -17.43
CA ASP A 426 -7.74 -4.00 -17.62
C ASP A 426 -7.90 -2.60 -18.24
N VAL A 427 -7.67 -1.58 -17.43
CA VAL A 427 -7.71 -0.16 -17.84
C VAL A 427 -6.31 0.46 -17.89
N ARG A 428 -5.26 -0.36 -17.83
CA ARG A 428 -3.88 0.13 -17.99
C ARG A 428 -3.69 0.70 -19.40
N PRO A 429 -2.72 1.61 -19.60
CA PRO A 429 -2.37 2.07 -20.94
C PRO A 429 -2.11 0.90 -21.90
N LYS A 430 -2.57 1.01 -23.14
CA LYS A 430 -2.34 -0.03 -24.15
C LYS A 430 -0.84 -0.26 -24.33
N GLY A 431 -0.43 -1.53 -24.30
CA GLY A 431 0.97 -1.91 -24.43
C GLY A 431 1.82 -1.76 -23.17
N ALA A 432 1.20 -1.37 -22.03
CA ALA A 432 1.84 -1.35 -20.72
C ALA A 432 2.40 -2.73 -20.34
N PHE A 433 3.43 -2.71 -19.51
CA PHE A 433 4.06 -3.90 -18.95
C PHE A 433 4.12 -3.75 -17.44
N SER A 434 3.48 -4.67 -16.75
CA SER A 434 3.36 -4.69 -15.30
C SER A 434 4.06 -5.89 -14.70
N MET A 435 4.73 -5.64 -13.59
CA MET A 435 5.43 -6.60 -12.78
C MET A 435 4.86 -6.64 -11.37
N ARG A 436 4.55 -7.84 -10.87
CA ARG A 436 4.26 -8.06 -9.45
C ARG A 436 5.28 -9.01 -8.85
N GLY A 437 6.22 -8.45 -8.09
CA GLY A 437 7.24 -9.24 -7.42
C GLY A 437 6.78 -9.74 -6.07
N HIS A 438 7.14 -10.98 -5.75
CA HIS A 438 6.96 -11.60 -4.45
C HIS A 438 8.31 -11.80 -3.79
N SER A 439 8.48 -11.23 -2.61
CA SER A 439 9.74 -11.25 -1.87
C SER A 439 9.51 -11.42 -0.38
N VAL A 440 10.60 -11.38 0.38
CA VAL A 440 10.62 -11.51 1.84
C VAL A 440 11.09 -10.21 2.47
N GLY A 441 10.41 -9.78 3.54
CA GLY A 441 10.79 -8.59 4.29
C GLY A 441 12.25 -8.63 4.74
N GLY A 442 13.04 -7.62 4.34
CA GLY A 442 14.47 -7.52 4.60
C GLY A 442 15.38 -7.74 3.38
N TYR A 443 14.82 -8.18 2.24
CA TYR A 443 15.61 -8.50 1.03
C TYR A 443 15.91 -7.26 0.15
N GLY A 444 15.44 -6.07 0.56
CA GLY A 444 15.69 -4.82 -0.16
C GLY A 444 14.77 -4.57 -1.37
N SER A 445 13.74 -5.38 -1.57
CA SER A 445 12.90 -5.36 -2.78
C SER A 445 12.18 -4.04 -3.06
N VAL A 446 11.82 -3.27 -2.03
CA VAL A 446 11.25 -1.92 -2.23
C VAL A 446 12.26 -0.99 -2.89
N THR A 447 13.50 -0.97 -2.39
CA THR A 447 14.59 -0.19 -2.98
C THR A 447 14.91 -0.69 -4.39
N THR A 448 14.93 -2.00 -4.58
CA THR A 448 15.11 -2.61 -5.90
C THR A 448 14.04 -2.13 -6.88
N ASN A 449 12.77 -2.13 -6.47
CA ASN A 449 11.67 -1.72 -7.32
C ASN A 449 11.80 -0.25 -7.74
N LYS A 450 12.16 0.65 -6.80
CA LYS A 450 12.47 2.06 -7.11
C LYS A 450 13.63 2.18 -8.10
N VAL A 451 14.70 1.41 -7.92
CA VAL A 451 15.86 1.41 -8.83
C VAL A 451 15.49 0.90 -10.23
N ILE A 452 14.70 -0.18 -10.34
CA ILE A 452 14.22 -0.69 -11.62
C ILE A 452 13.36 0.39 -12.31
N ALA A 453 12.40 0.97 -11.59
CA ALA A 453 11.52 2.02 -12.11
C ALA A 453 12.32 3.22 -12.65
N THR A 454 13.25 3.76 -11.85
CA THR A 454 14.08 4.91 -12.26
C THR A 454 14.96 4.58 -13.46
N ILE A 455 15.61 3.40 -13.47
CA ILE A 455 16.49 3.02 -14.59
C ILE A 455 15.69 2.84 -15.88
N VAL A 456 14.53 2.17 -15.81
CA VAL A 456 13.67 1.94 -16.98
C VAL A 456 13.09 3.26 -17.49
N GLY A 457 12.61 4.13 -16.59
CA GLY A 457 12.11 5.45 -16.94
C GLY A 457 13.18 6.31 -17.63
N ASP A 458 14.37 6.41 -17.04
CA ASP A 458 15.49 7.21 -17.57
C ASP A 458 16.05 6.63 -18.89
N LEU A 459 16.10 5.30 -19.03
CA LEU A 459 16.72 4.65 -20.19
C LEU A 459 15.82 4.64 -21.42
N PHE A 460 14.53 4.37 -21.23
CA PHE A 460 13.61 4.15 -22.34
C PHE A 460 12.63 5.31 -22.57
N ASP A 461 12.71 6.38 -21.77
CA ASP A 461 11.77 7.51 -21.81
C ASP A 461 10.31 7.01 -21.71
N LEU A 462 10.06 6.24 -20.65
CA LEU A 462 8.77 5.61 -20.36
C LEU A 462 8.20 6.17 -19.06
N PHE A 463 6.86 6.16 -18.98
CA PHE A 463 6.15 6.38 -17.74
C PHE A 463 6.24 5.12 -16.88
N VAL A 464 6.56 5.32 -15.61
CA VAL A 464 6.69 4.27 -14.60
C VAL A 464 5.84 4.62 -13.40
N GLN A 465 5.25 3.61 -12.80
CA GLN A 465 4.58 3.71 -11.51
C GLN A 465 5.00 2.51 -10.68
N ALA A 466 5.62 2.74 -9.53
CA ALA A 466 6.15 1.70 -8.68
C ALA A 466 5.78 1.92 -7.22
N TYR A 467 5.15 0.92 -6.61
CA TYR A 467 4.74 1.00 -5.22
C TYR A 467 4.83 -0.37 -4.54
N PRO A 468 5.28 -0.42 -3.29
CA PRO A 468 5.28 -1.65 -2.49
C PRO A 468 3.96 -1.83 -1.72
N LYS A 469 3.64 -3.09 -1.39
CA LYS A 469 2.62 -3.44 -0.40
C LYS A 469 3.31 -3.73 0.93
N TYR A 470 3.12 -2.83 1.88
CA TYR A 470 3.65 -2.98 3.23
C TYR A 470 2.70 -3.81 4.09
N GLY A 471 3.24 -4.79 4.81
CA GLY A 471 2.56 -5.47 5.91
C GLY A 471 2.90 -4.83 7.26
N SER A 472 2.29 -5.32 8.34
CA SER A 472 2.56 -4.90 9.72
C SER A 472 3.95 -5.33 10.21
N GLU A 473 4.56 -6.33 9.57
CA GLU A 473 5.74 -7.03 10.07
C GLU A 473 7.04 -6.43 9.53
N LYS A 474 8.04 -6.29 10.41
CA LYS A 474 9.30 -5.62 10.06
C LYS A 474 10.22 -6.46 9.15
N LYS A 475 10.22 -7.80 9.27
CA LYS A 475 11.07 -8.71 8.48
C LYS A 475 10.44 -10.11 8.41
N GLY A 476 10.85 -10.89 7.40
CA GLY A 476 10.62 -12.33 7.33
C GLY A 476 9.29 -12.78 6.74
N LEU A 477 8.26 -11.91 6.68
CA LEU A 477 7.02 -12.23 5.98
C LEU A 477 7.06 -11.92 4.48
N PRO A 478 6.22 -12.60 3.68
CA PRO A 478 6.03 -12.28 2.28
C PRO A 478 5.62 -10.82 2.08
N THR A 479 6.26 -10.14 1.14
CA THR A 479 5.93 -8.79 0.69
C THR A 479 5.77 -8.78 -0.82
N THR A 480 4.80 -8.00 -1.28
CA THR A 480 4.53 -7.81 -2.70
C THR A 480 4.91 -6.40 -3.10
N TYR A 481 5.43 -6.24 -4.30
CA TYR A 481 5.68 -4.93 -4.88
C TYR A 481 5.27 -4.91 -6.35
N TYR A 482 4.91 -3.73 -6.80
CA TYR A 482 4.25 -3.49 -8.07
C TYR A 482 5.06 -2.48 -8.88
N LEU A 483 5.21 -2.75 -10.17
CA LEU A 483 5.77 -1.81 -11.15
C LEU A 483 4.93 -1.88 -12.41
N THR A 484 4.49 -0.76 -12.93
CA THR A 484 3.96 -0.65 -14.29
C THR A 484 4.85 0.29 -15.07
N VAL A 485 5.06 -0.05 -16.34
CA VAL A 485 5.81 0.75 -17.31
C VAL A 485 4.96 0.90 -18.57
N ALA A 486 4.84 2.10 -19.09
CA ALA A 486 4.01 2.40 -20.26
C ALA A 486 4.54 3.60 -21.07
N ASP A 487 4.13 3.70 -22.34
CA ASP A 487 4.41 4.87 -23.19
C ASP A 487 3.50 6.08 -22.87
N GLN A 488 2.51 5.91 -21.99
CA GLN A 488 1.56 6.94 -21.57
C GLN A 488 1.47 7.00 -20.04
N PRO A 489 1.03 8.13 -19.46
CA PRO A 489 0.83 8.26 -18.02
C PRO A 489 -0.01 7.12 -17.43
N ILE A 490 0.45 6.57 -16.31
CA ILE A 490 -0.22 5.48 -15.60
C ILE A 490 -1.10 6.11 -14.51
N ARG A 491 -2.40 5.79 -14.52
CA ARG A 491 -3.42 6.41 -13.66
C ARG A 491 -4.10 5.43 -12.70
N THR A 492 -3.55 4.23 -12.53
CA THR A 492 -4.17 3.14 -11.77
C THR A 492 -3.54 2.98 -10.39
N HIS A 493 -4.11 3.62 -9.37
CA HIS A 493 -3.65 3.57 -7.98
C HIS A 493 -4.30 2.44 -7.17
N CYS A 494 -4.17 1.20 -7.64
CA CYS A 494 -4.71 0.00 -7.01
C CYS A 494 -3.86 -1.23 -7.32
N GLU A 495 -3.97 -2.30 -6.54
CA GLU A 495 -3.27 -3.56 -6.80
C GLU A 495 -3.52 -4.11 -8.22
N MET A 496 -2.47 -4.69 -8.79
CA MET A 496 -2.49 -5.16 -10.18
C MET A 496 -3.10 -6.56 -10.32
N ASN A 497 -4.22 -6.63 -11.03
CA ASN A 497 -4.87 -7.88 -11.45
C ASN A 497 -4.35 -8.43 -12.77
N PHE A 498 -3.66 -7.60 -13.56
CA PHE A 498 -3.09 -7.96 -14.86
C PHE A 498 -1.60 -7.66 -14.81
N VAL A 499 -0.77 -8.69 -14.98
CA VAL A 499 0.69 -8.56 -14.99
C VAL A 499 1.30 -9.46 -16.06
N GLU A 500 2.42 -9.01 -16.62
CA GLU A 500 3.18 -9.73 -17.64
C GLU A 500 4.41 -10.42 -17.04
N PHE A 501 4.90 -9.95 -15.88
CA PHE A 501 6.07 -10.51 -15.21
C PHE A 501 5.87 -10.72 -13.70
N VAL A 502 6.22 -11.90 -13.21
CA VAL A 502 6.15 -12.24 -11.77
C VAL A 502 7.51 -12.77 -11.31
N PRO A 503 8.35 -11.94 -10.66
CA PRO A 503 9.57 -12.44 -10.03
C PRO A 503 9.29 -12.97 -8.62
N LEU A 504 9.78 -14.18 -8.36
CA LEU A 504 9.72 -14.86 -7.08
C LEU A 504 11.14 -14.91 -6.50
N ASN A 505 11.38 -14.10 -5.47
CA ASN A 505 12.66 -14.12 -4.76
C ASN A 505 12.81 -15.36 -3.86
N ASP A 506 11.72 -16.07 -3.61
CA ASP A 506 11.68 -17.35 -2.90
C ASP A 506 10.54 -18.22 -3.46
N VAL A 507 10.82 -19.48 -3.79
CA VAL A 507 9.84 -20.49 -4.26
C VAL A 507 8.73 -20.71 -3.22
N ASN A 508 9.03 -20.51 -1.93
CA ASN A 508 8.07 -20.63 -0.85
C ASN A 508 6.87 -19.67 -0.99
N ALA A 509 6.94 -18.65 -1.84
CA ALA A 509 5.80 -17.81 -2.18
C ALA A 509 4.58 -18.63 -2.67
N PHE A 510 4.80 -19.79 -3.31
CA PHE A 510 3.73 -20.71 -3.71
C PHE A 510 3.05 -21.42 -2.54
N ASN A 511 3.67 -21.47 -1.36
CA ASN A 511 3.09 -22.05 -0.14
C ASN A 511 2.21 -21.03 0.61
N SER A 512 2.45 -19.72 0.42
CA SER A 512 1.69 -18.66 1.07
C SER A 512 0.48 -18.18 0.28
N GLY A 513 0.35 -18.57 -1.00
CA GLY A 513 -0.75 -18.15 -1.87
C GLY A 513 -0.51 -18.59 -3.31
N ASN A 514 -1.19 -17.95 -4.27
CA ASN A 514 -0.98 -18.16 -5.71
C ASN A 514 -0.26 -16.95 -6.33
N PRO A 515 1.07 -16.97 -6.46
CA PRO A 515 1.83 -15.89 -7.08
C PRO A 515 1.49 -15.64 -8.55
N LEU A 516 0.89 -16.61 -9.26
CA LEU A 516 0.54 -16.54 -10.68
C LEU A 516 -0.83 -15.91 -10.92
N ALA A 517 -1.58 -15.55 -9.88
CA ALA A 517 -2.91 -14.97 -10.00
C ALA A 517 -2.87 -13.65 -10.81
N GLY A 518 -3.53 -13.58 -11.96
CA GLY A 518 -3.51 -12.39 -12.82
C GLY A 518 -2.32 -12.30 -13.79
N LEU A 519 -1.39 -13.26 -13.76
CA LEU A 519 -0.36 -13.38 -14.79
C LEU A 519 -1.02 -13.71 -16.14
N GLN A 520 -0.75 -12.88 -17.14
CA GLN A 520 -1.33 -13.00 -18.47
C GLN A 520 -0.83 -14.26 -19.18
N PRO A 521 -1.64 -14.87 -20.07
CA PRO A 521 -1.17 -15.94 -20.96
C PRO A 521 0.06 -15.51 -21.75
N GLY A 522 1.05 -16.39 -21.88
CA GLY A 522 2.35 -16.07 -22.48
C GLY A 522 3.26 -15.18 -21.60
N GLY A 523 2.80 -14.79 -20.41
CA GLY A 523 3.59 -14.04 -19.44
C GLY A 523 4.78 -14.82 -18.89
N THR A 524 5.60 -14.17 -18.08
CA THR A 524 6.86 -14.74 -17.58
C THR A 524 6.88 -14.77 -16.06
N VAL A 525 7.28 -15.90 -15.47
CA VAL A 525 7.62 -16.01 -14.05
C VAL A 525 9.14 -16.18 -13.92
N PHE A 526 9.76 -15.43 -13.02
CA PHE A 526 11.16 -15.66 -12.62
C PHE A 526 11.19 -16.36 -11.27
N VAL A 527 12.04 -17.39 -11.14
CA VAL A 527 12.19 -18.19 -9.93
C VAL A 527 13.63 -18.13 -9.45
N GLN A 528 13.84 -17.58 -8.26
CA GLN A 528 15.11 -17.68 -7.56
C GLN A 528 15.39 -19.16 -7.21
N SER A 529 16.44 -19.74 -7.79
CA SER A 529 16.77 -21.17 -7.63
C SER A 529 18.27 -21.40 -7.60
N SER A 530 18.74 -22.24 -6.68
CA SER A 530 20.14 -22.70 -6.63
C SER A 530 20.43 -23.88 -7.57
N TYR A 531 19.41 -24.47 -8.18
CA TYR A 531 19.58 -25.59 -9.12
C TYR A 531 19.95 -25.08 -10.52
N SER A 532 20.94 -25.72 -11.13
CA SER A 532 21.30 -25.49 -12.54
C SER A 532 20.48 -26.36 -13.51
N ASP A 533 20.06 -27.54 -13.07
CA ASP A 533 19.23 -28.46 -13.85
C ASP A 533 17.77 -27.97 -13.94
N PRO A 534 17.26 -27.66 -15.16
CA PRO A 534 15.89 -27.17 -15.32
C PRO A 534 14.82 -28.17 -14.87
N GLN A 535 15.09 -29.50 -14.89
CA GLN A 535 14.13 -30.49 -14.39
C GLN A 535 13.94 -30.35 -12.88
N GLN A 536 15.03 -30.18 -12.13
CA GLN A 536 14.97 -29.97 -10.68
C GLN A 536 14.22 -28.69 -10.31
N VAL A 537 14.41 -27.60 -11.07
CA VAL A 537 13.66 -26.35 -10.85
C VAL A 537 12.17 -26.60 -11.07
N TRP A 538 11.82 -27.28 -12.16
CA TRP A 538 10.44 -27.61 -12.51
C TRP A 538 9.76 -28.47 -11.44
N ASP A 539 10.43 -29.51 -10.95
CA ASP A 539 9.88 -30.44 -9.96
C ASP A 539 9.61 -29.76 -8.60
N ASN A 540 10.39 -28.73 -8.25
CA ASN A 540 10.20 -27.92 -7.04
C ASN A 540 9.03 -26.92 -7.12
N ILE A 541 8.49 -26.64 -8.32
CA ILE A 541 7.29 -25.81 -8.46
C ILE A 541 6.06 -26.67 -8.10
N PRO A 542 5.15 -26.25 -7.21
CA PRO A 542 4.00 -27.06 -6.82
C PRO A 542 3.09 -27.44 -7.99
N ALA A 543 2.48 -28.64 -7.92
CA ALA A 543 1.68 -29.20 -9.00
C ALA A 543 0.56 -28.27 -9.51
N TYR A 544 -0.10 -27.53 -8.62
CA TYR A 544 -1.14 -26.56 -9.00
C TYR A 544 -0.58 -25.42 -9.87
N ALA A 545 0.64 -24.96 -9.55
CA ALA A 545 1.32 -23.89 -10.27
C ALA A 545 1.86 -24.40 -11.61
N ARG A 546 2.43 -25.62 -11.65
CA ARG A 546 2.83 -26.30 -12.90
C ARG A 546 1.65 -26.42 -13.88
N ARG A 547 0.46 -26.76 -13.37
CA ARG A 547 -0.77 -26.78 -14.17
C ARG A 547 -1.10 -25.41 -14.77
N ILE A 548 -1.11 -24.35 -13.96
CA ILE A 548 -1.38 -22.98 -14.43
C ILE A 548 -0.34 -22.55 -15.48
N ILE A 549 0.94 -22.87 -15.25
CA ILE A 549 2.04 -22.57 -16.17
C ILE A 549 1.79 -23.21 -17.54
N ARG A 550 1.41 -24.48 -17.57
CA ARG A 550 1.06 -25.20 -18.81
C ARG A 550 -0.17 -24.62 -19.49
N GLU A 551 -1.25 -24.43 -18.74
CA GLU A 551 -2.55 -23.97 -19.26
C GLU A 551 -2.47 -22.56 -19.88
N ARG A 552 -1.62 -21.70 -19.32
CA ARG A 552 -1.45 -20.30 -19.77
C ARG A 552 -0.20 -20.08 -20.62
N ASP A 553 0.51 -21.13 -20.98
CA ASP A 553 1.76 -21.06 -21.75
C ASP A 553 2.79 -20.08 -21.14
N ILE A 554 2.94 -20.11 -19.81
CA ILE A 554 3.83 -19.21 -19.07
C ILE A 554 5.29 -19.62 -19.27
N ARG A 555 6.16 -18.64 -19.52
CA ARG A 555 7.62 -18.81 -19.55
C ARG A 555 8.18 -18.85 -18.14
N VAL A 556 9.07 -19.79 -17.86
CA VAL A 556 9.71 -19.94 -16.54
C VAL A 556 11.19 -19.63 -16.65
N LEU A 557 11.59 -18.46 -16.16
CA LEU A 557 12.99 -18.06 -16.01
C LEU A 557 13.51 -18.45 -14.63
N TYR A 558 14.78 -18.80 -14.54
CA TYR A 558 15.41 -19.10 -13.25
C TYR A 558 16.89 -18.70 -13.22
N LEU A 559 17.37 -18.35 -12.02
CA LEU A 559 18.76 -17.98 -11.75
C LEU A 559 19.02 -18.04 -10.24
N ASP A 560 20.26 -18.29 -9.82
CA ASP A 560 20.69 -18.08 -8.43
C ASP A 560 21.20 -16.65 -8.23
N ALA A 561 20.27 -15.69 -8.14
CA ALA A 561 20.59 -14.28 -7.89
C ALA A 561 21.31 -14.07 -6.55
N ALA A 562 21.00 -14.88 -5.54
CA ALA A 562 21.67 -14.85 -4.24
C ALA A 562 23.14 -15.27 -4.31
N ALA A 563 23.49 -16.32 -5.06
CA ALA A 563 24.88 -16.68 -5.27
C ALA A 563 25.65 -15.60 -6.02
N ILE A 564 25.08 -15.05 -7.11
CA ILE A 564 25.70 -13.96 -7.86
C ILE A 564 25.96 -12.76 -6.95
N ALA A 565 24.96 -12.33 -6.20
CA ALA A 565 25.09 -11.20 -5.29
C ALA A 565 26.14 -11.43 -4.21
N ARG A 566 26.25 -12.65 -3.64
CA ARG A 566 27.30 -13.00 -2.66
C ARG A 566 28.70 -12.96 -3.27
N THR A 567 28.87 -13.41 -4.51
CA THR A 567 30.18 -13.41 -5.18
C THR A 567 30.63 -12.01 -5.60
N VAL A 568 29.70 -11.16 -6.03
CA VAL A 568 30.02 -9.84 -6.59
C VAL A 568 30.14 -8.76 -5.51
N ALA A 569 29.31 -8.82 -4.45
CA ALA A 569 29.29 -7.77 -3.43
C ALA A 569 30.62 -7.68 -2.68
N SER A 570 31.28 -6.53 -2.79
CA SER A 570 32.49 -6.22 -2.01
C SER A 570 32.23 -5.98 -0.52
N VAL A 571 30.98 -5.67 -0.14
CA VAL A 571 30.58 -5.38 1.23
C VAL A 571 29.56 -6.41 1.71
N PRO A 572 29.78 -7.10 2.86
CA PRO A 572 28.88 -8.13 3.38
C PRO A 572 27.42 -7.67 3.51
N ASP A 573 27.19 -6.45 4.01
CA ASP A 573 25.85 -5.89 4.20
C ASP A 573 25.06 -5.67 2.90
N LEU A 574 25.74 -5.65 1.75
CA LEU A 574 25.13 -5.47 0.44
C LEU A 574 24.76 -6.78 -0.24
N GLN A 575 25.27 -7.93 0.21
CA GLN A 575 25.04 -9.23 -0.43
C GLN A 575 23.55 -9.56 -0.60
N VAL A 576 22.74 -9.25 0.41
CA VAL A 576 21.30 -9.49 0.36
C VAL A 576 20.60 -8.51 -0.60
N ARG A 577 20.98 -7.23 -0.55
CA ARG A 577 20.34 -6.16 -1.35
C ARG A 577 20.67 -6.25 -2.83
N MET A 578 21.87 -6.74 -3.17
CA MET A 578 22.33 -6.85 -4.55
C MET A 578 21.60 -7.93 -5.35
N GLN A 579 20.86 -8.84 -4.71
CA GLN A 579 19.97 -9.78 -5.39
C GLN A 579 18.96 -9.06 -6.28
N GLY A 580 18.43 -7.94 -5.80
CA GLY A 580 17.50 -7.13 -6.58
C GLY A 580 18.14 -6.47 -7.81
N ILE A 581 19.45 -6.23 -7.78
CA ILE A 581 20.19 -5.67 -8.92
C ILE A 581 20.46 -6.74 -9.97
N VAL A 582 20.64 -8.00 -9.55
CA VAL A 582 20.63 -9.14 -10.48
C VAL A 582 19.24 -9.28 -11.12
N LEU A 583 18.17 -9.13 -10.33
CA LEU A 583 16.80 -9.15 -10.84
C LEU A 583 16.53 -8.03 -11.86
N LEU A 584 17.16 -6.86 -11.75
CA LEU A 584 17.09 -5.83 -12.79
C LEU A 584 17.62 -6.37 -14.14
N GLY A 585 18.75 -7.09 -14.14
CA GLY A 585 19.27 -7.73 -15.36
C GLY A 585 18.29 -8.74 -15.95
N VAL A 586 17.69 -9.58 -15.10
CA VAL A 586 16.65 -10.54 -15.49
C VAL A 586 15.42 -9.82 -16.06
N PHE A 587 14.97 -8.75 -15.39
CA PHE A 587 13.83 -7.94 -15.83
C PHE A 587 14.08 -7.37 -17.22
N LEU A 588 15.24 -6.74 -17.45
CA LEU A 588 15.61 -6.20 -18.76
C LEU A 588 15.62 -7.28 -19.85
N LYS A 589 16.06 -8.50 -19.53
CA LYS A 589 16.03 -9.65 -20.45
C LYS A 589 14.61 -10.17 -20.72
N ALA A 590 13.75 -10.17 -19.71
CA ALA A 590 12.38 -10.66 -19.80
C ALA A 590 11.43 -9.66 -20.49
N THR A 591 11.75 -8.37 -20.45
CA THR A 591 10.90 -7.32 -21.02
C THR A 591 11.05 -7.21 -22.54
N PRO A 592 9.97 -6.83 -23.26
CA PRO A 592 10.02 -6.61 -24.71
C PRO A 592 10.66 -5.27 -25.12
N PHE A 593 11.16 -4.46 -24.18
CA PHE A 593 11.56 -3.08 -24.45
C PHE A 593 12.78 -2.97 -25.37
N LEU A 594 13.72 -3.91 -25.28
CA LEU A 594 14.89 -3.94 -26.16
C LEU A 594 14.51 -4.13 -27.62
N GLU A 595 13.58 -5.06 -27.87
CA GLU A 595 13.06 -5.33 -29.21
C GLU A 595 12.26 -4.14 -29.74
N ARG A 596 11.38 -3.56 -28.90
CA ARG A 596 10.53 -2.41 -29.26
C ARG A 596 11.33 -1.14 -29.56
N ARG A 597 12.43 -0.90 -28.85
CA ARG A 597 13.26 0.31 -29.00
C ARG A 597 14.50 0.10 -29.89
N HIS A 598 14.69 -1.11 -30.42
CA HIS A 598 15.82 -1.46 -31.28
C HIS A 598 17.20 -1.18 -30.66
N ILE A 599 17.33 -1.38 -29.34
CA ILE A 599 18.56 -1.13 -28.57
C ILE A 599 19.38 -2.41 -28.49
N GLY A 600 20.66 -2.34 -28.85
CA GLY A 600 21.62 -3.45 -28.72
C GLY A 600 22.14 -3.63 -27.29
N GLU A 601 22.68 -4.81 -26.96
CA GLU A 601 23.16 -5.11 -25.60
C GLU A 601 24.24 -4.15 -25.09
N GLN A 602 25.14 -3.68 -25.97
CA GLN A 602 26.19 -2.73 -25.59
C GLN A 602 25.61 -1.37 -25.19
N GLU A 603 24.64 -0.87 -25.96
CA GLU A 603 23.96 0.40 -25.69
C GLU A 603 23.12 0.31 -24.41
N LEU A 604 22.43 -0.82 -24.20
CA LEU A 604 21.72 -1.12 -22.97
C LEU A 604 22.64 -1.02 -21.74
N MET A 605 23.78 -1.72 -21.76
CA MET A 605 24.69 -1.75 -20.62
C MET A 605 25.33 -0.38 -20.35
N ALA A 606 25.61 0.40 -21.39
CA ALA A 606 26.08 1.78 -21.24
C ALA A 606 25.02 2.69 -20.60
N GLY A 607 23.75 2.54 -21.01
CA GLY A 607 22.62 3.25 -20.43
C GLY A 607 22.39 2.91 -18.96
N VAL A 608 22.43 1.61 -18.63
CA VAL A 608 22.36 1.12 -17.23
C VAL A 608 23.50 1.71 -16.39
N GLU A 609 24.74 1.70 -16.90
CA GLU A 609 25.89 2.26 -16.18
C GLU A 609 25.69 3.75 -15.88
N LYS A 610 25.21 4.53 -16.85
CA LYS A 610 24.91 5.96 -16.65
C LYS A 610 23.91 6.17 -15.51
N SER A 611 22.84 5.38 -15.47
CA SER A 611 21.82 5.48 -14.41
C SER A 611 22.34 5.00 -13.05
N LEU A 612 23.13 3.92 -13.01
CA LEU A 612 23.78 3.45 -11.78
C LEU A 612 24.78 4.47 -11.23
N ARG A 613 25.52 5.19 -12.09
CA ARG A 613 26.42 6.28 -11.69
C ARG A 613 25.65 7.44 -11.07
N LYS A 614 24.52 7.84 -11.65
CA LYS A 614 23.62 8.88 -11.09
C LYS A 614 23.14 8.49 -9.69
N TYR A 615 22.76 7.22 -9.50
CA TYR A 615 22.15 6.75 -8.25
C TYR A 615 23.18 6.40 -7.15
N PHE A 616 24.28 5.72 -7.51
CA PHE A 616 25.25 5.17 -6.57
C PHE A 616 26.62 5.86 -6.61
N GLY A 617 26.87 6.83 -7.49
CA GLY A 617 28.19 7.45 -7.67
C GLY A 617 28.75 8.06 -6.38
N LYS A 618 27.89 8.62 -5.52
CA LYS A 618 28.30 9.16 -4.19
C LYS A 618 28.82 8.08 -3.23
N ARG A 619 28.56 6.79 -3.50
CA ARG A 619 29.03 5.65 -2.69
C ARG A 619 30.36 5.06 -3.20
N GLY A 620 30.94 5.64 -4.25
CA GLY A 620 32.24 5.26 -4.79
C GLY A 620 32.18 4.34 -6.01
N GLU A 621 33.26 4.36 -6.80
CA GLU A 621 33.37 3.66 -8.09
C GLU A 621 33.19 2.14 -7.96
N ARG A 622 33.75 1.55 -6.89
CA ARG A 622 33.65 0.10 -6.67
C ARG A 622 32.21 -0.36 -6.55
N VAL A 623 31.38 0.40 -5.83
CA VAL A 623 29.95 0.10 -5.67
C VAL A 623 29.24 0.14 -7.03
N VAL A 624 29.55 1.13 -7.87
CA VAL A 624 28.98 1.22 -9.22
C VAL A 624 29.34 -0.02 -10.06
N GLN A 625 30.60 -0.43 -10.06
CA GLN A 625 31.07 -1.59 -10.83
C GLN A 625 30.50 -2.92 -10.34
N ASP A 626 30.39 -3.10 -9.02
CA ASP A 626 29.75 -4.29 -8.43
C ASP A 626 28.27 -4.37 -8.87
N ASN A 627 27.53 -3.25 -8.83
CA ASN A 627 26.15 -3.20 -9.29
C ASN A 627 26.03 -3.48 -10.80
N LEU A 628 26.88 -2.89 -11.62
CA LEU A 628 26.90 -3.12 -13.07
C LEU A 628 27.18 -4.59 -13.42
N THR A 629 28.10 -5.22 -12.68
CA THR A 629 28.42 -6.65 -12.82
C THR A 629 27.20 -7.50 -12.48
N CYS A 630 26.47 -7.19 -11.40
CA CYS A 630 25.23 -7.89 -11.06
C CYS A 630 24.17 -7.77 -12.16
N VAL A 631 23.96 -6.58 -12.74
CA VAL A 631 23.01 -6.41 -13.85
C VAL A 631 23.42 -7.25 -15.05
N ARG A 632 24.70 -7.21 -15.44
CA ARG A 632 25.21 -7.97 -16.58
C ARG A 632 25.01 -9.46 -16.39
N ARG A 633 25.42 -10.00 -15.23
CA ARG A 633 25.26 -11.43 -14.91
C ARG A 633 23.79 -11.83 -14.87
N GLY A 634 22.91 -11.00 -14.29
CA GLY A 634 21.46 -11.24 -14.33
C GLY A 634 20.88 -11.29 -15.74
N PHE A 635 21.40 -10.47 -16.65
CA PHE A 635 20.97 -10.41 -18.05
C PHE A 635 21.47 -11.61 -18.88
N THR A 636 22.72 -12.03 -18.66
CA THR A 636 23.39 -13.06 -19.50
C THR A 636 23.28 -14.48 -18.97
N GLU A 637 23.18 -14.66 -17.65
CA GLU A 637 23.19 -15.99 -17.00
C GLU A 637 21.79 -16.53 -16.73
N VAL A 638 20.73 -15.72 -16.87
CA VAL A 638 19.35 -16.20 -16.67
C VAL A 638 18.99 -17.28 -17.70
N LEU A 639 18.44 -18.39 -17.20
CA LEU A 639 18.04 -19.54 -18.00
C LEU A 639 16.51 -19.62 -18.07
N GLU A 640 16.01 -20.29 -19.11
CA GLU A 640 14.59 -20.60 -19.30
C GLU A 640 14.40 -22.11 -19.25
N ILE A 641 13.38 -22.59 -18.51
CA ILE A 641 13.03 -24.01 -18.52
C ILE A 641 12.52 -24.37 -19.93
N PRO A 642 13.14 -25.35 -20.61
CA PRO A 642 12.72 -25.79 -21.94
C PRO A 642 11.25 -26.20 -21.98
N ARG A 643 10.57 -25.89 -23.08
CA ARG A 643 9.14 -26.22 -23.27
C ARG A 643 8.89 -27.71 -23.21
N GLU A 644 9.87 -28.51 -23.62
CA GLU A 644 9.84 -29.97 -23.57
C GLU A 644 9.74 -30.48 -22.12
N ILE A 645 10.40 -29.82 -21.17
CA ILE A 645 10.32 -30.17 -19.74
C ILE A 645 8.96 -29.77 -19.19
N ILE A 646 8.50 -28.55 -19.48
CA ILE A 646 7.19 -28.06 -19.03
C ILE A 646 6.06 -28.97 -19.54
N HIS A 647 6.09 -29.35 -20.82
CA HIS A 647 5.06 -30.18 -21.45
C HIS A 647 5.33 -31.68 -21.40
N SER A 648 6.45 -32.11 -20.81
CA SER A 648 6.67 -33.53 -20.58
C SER A 648 5.53 -34.06 -19.70
N THR A 649 4.82 -35.06 -20.22
CA THR A 649 3.98 -35.93 -19.40
C THR A 649 4.88 -36.46 -18.30
N GLU A 650 4.51 -36.26 -17.03
CA GLU A 650 5.26 -36.76 -15.88
C GLU A 650 5.60 -38.23 -16.14
N LYS A 651 6.85 -38.51 -16.55
CA LYS A 651 7.38 -39.86 -16.55
C LYS A 651 7.62 -40.15 -15.09
N MET A 652 6.62 -40.74 -14.43
CA MET A 652 6.88 -41.53 -13.23
C MET A 652 8.05 -42.44 -13.57
N HIS A 653 9.16 -42.32 -12.83
CA HIS A 653 10.27 -43.24 -12.88
C HIS A 653 9.75 -44.64 -12.48
N ALA A 654 9.28 -45.38 -13.47
CA ALA A 654 9.08 -46.82 -13.40
C ALA A 654 10.33 -47.46 -14.01
N GLU A 655 11.31 -47.79 -13.18
CA GLU A 655 12.18 -48.92 -13.48
C GLU A 655 11.50 -50.20 -12.97
N THR A 656 11.18 -51.04 -13.94
CA THR A 656 10.38 -52.25 -13.90
C THR A 656 10.97 -53.37 -13.05
N ASN A 657 10.13 -53.98 -12.23
CA ASN A 657 9.88 -55.42 -12.31
C ASN A 657 8.36 -55.64 -12.28
N GLY A 658 7.85 -56.26 -13.34
CA GLY A 658 6.45 -56.17 -13.75
C GLY A 658 5.46 -56.88 -12.83
N VAL A 659 4.20 -56.49 -12.97
CA VAL A 659 3.06 -57.33 -13.40
C VAL A 659 1.80 -56.45 -13.44
N THR A 660 1.14 -56.47 -14.61
CA THR A 660 -0.26 -56.17 -14.97
C THR A 660 -1.11 -55.12 -14.24
N ALA A 661 -1.83 -54.35 -15.06
CA ALA A 661 -3.02 -53.58 -14.74
C ALA A 661 -3.98 -54.27 -13.75
N ASN A 662 -4.36 -53.55 -12.69
CA ASN A 662 -5.68 -53.55 -12.05
C ASN A 662 -5.78 -52.39 -11.04
N GLY A 663 -7.00 -51.94 -10.77
CA GLY A 663 -7.32 -50.77 -9.95
C GLY A 663 -6.67 -50.78 -8.56
N THR A 664 -6.49 -49.58 -8.02
CA THR A 664 -5.93 -49.33 -6.68
C THR A 664 -6.67 -50.14 -5.61
N GLU A 665 -6.08 -51.27 -5.22
CA GLU A 665 -6.49 -52.05 -4.05
C GLU A 665 -5.92 -51.39 -2.78
N THR A 666 -6.72 -50.56 -2.11
CA THR A 666 -6.67 -50.43 -0.65
C THR A 666 -7.50 -51.54 0.03
N ASN A 667 -7.76 -52.64 -0.68
CA ASN A 667 -8.64 -53.71 -0.24
C ASN A 667 -7.89 -54.68 0.70
N GLY A 668 -7.92 -54.39 2.00
CA GLY A 668 -7.59 -55.38 3.04
C GLY A 668 -6.65 -54.93 4.16
N LYS A 669 -5.98 -53.77 4.05
CA LYS A 669 -5.12 -53.29 5.15
C LYS A 669 -5.96 -52.90 6.36
N LEU A 670 -5.52 -53.36 7.53
CA LEU A 670 -6.13 -53.06 8.81
C LEU A 670 -5.38 -51.90 9.47
N VAL A 671 -6.05 -51.19 10.37
CA VAL A 671 -5.46 -50.07 11.11
C VAL A 671 -4.17 -50.47 11.83
N GLN A 672 -4.10 -51.68 12.36
CA GLN A 672 -2.89 -52.20 13.03
C GLN A 672 -1.65 -52.29 12.13
N ASP A 673 -1.84 -52.39 10.81
CA ASP A 673 -0.73 -52.54 9.85
C ASP A 673 -0.04 -51.19 9.56
N VAL A 674 -0.65 -50.09 10.01
CA VAL A 674 -0.27 -48.70 9.67
C VAL A 674 -0.06 -47.84 10.91
N MET A 675 -0.83 -48.10 11.97
CA MET A 675 -0.79 -47.28 13.18
C MET A 675 0.62 -47.21 13.80
N ARG A 676 0.90 -46.08 14.46
CA ARG A 676 2.09 -45.92 15.27
C ARG A 676 1.90 -46.62 16.62
N SER A 677 2.79 -47.55 16.94
CA SER A 677 2.86 -48.27 18.21
C SER A 677 4.32 -48.41 18.66
N PRO A 678 4.65 -48.28 19.97
CA PRO A 678 3.76 -48.06 21.10
C PRO A 678 3.19 -46.64 21.18
N VAL A 679 2.07 -46.48 21.86
CA VAL A 679 1.41 -45.17 22.09
C VAL A 679 2.22 -44.34 23.07
N TYR A 680 2.50 -43.09 22.70
CA TYR A 680 2.97 -42.09 23.67
C TYR A 680 1.80 -41.62 24.52
N ALA A 681 1.77 -42.09 25.77
CA ALA A 681 0.72 -41.80 26.72
C ALA A 681 1.22 -41.04 27.95
N CYS A 682 0.35 -40.23 28.56
CA CYS A 682 0.61 -39.51 29.79
C CYS A 682 -0.57 -39.65 30.78
N ARG A 683 -0.34 -39.34 32.07
CA ARG A 683 -1.40 -39.36 33.10
C ARG A 683 -2.17 -38.04 33.13
N LEU A 684 -3.35 -38.02 33.74
CA LEU A 684 -4.20 -36.83 33.92
C LEU A 684 -3.52 -35.64 34.62
N THR A 685 -2.51 -35.92 35.45
CA THR A 685 -1.77 -34.90 36.21
C THR A 685 -0.48 -34.44 35.52
N THR A 686 -0.19 -34.93 34.31
CA THR A 686 1.06 -34.62 33.60
C THR A 686 1.10 -33.13 33.25
N PRO A 687 2.14 -32.38 33.66
CA PRO A 687 2.28 -30.97 33.30
C PRO A 687 2.35 -30.78 31.78
N VAL A 688 1.69 -29.75 31.26
CA VAL A 688 1.64 -29.44 29.82
C VAL A 688 3.03 -29.19 29.23
N THR A 689 3.95 -28.63 30.01
CA THR A 689 5.35 -28.46 29.62
C THR A 689 6.04 -29.79 29.30
N LYS A 690 5.77 -30.84 30.08
CA LYS A 690 6.30 -32.19 29.81
C LYS A 690 5.64 -32.83 28.59
N ILE A 691 4.37 -32.53 28.31
CA ILE A 691 3.67 -33.00 27.11
C ILE A 691 4.30 -32.35 25.87
N ALA A 692 4.52 -31.03 25.89
CA ALA A 692 5.17 -30.31 24.80
C ALA A 692 6.57 -30.85 24.52
N GLN A 693 7.37 -31.06 25.57
CA GLN A 693 8.70 -31.65 25.45
C GLN A 693 8.64 -33.08 24.88
N ALA A 694 7.68 -33.90 25.31
CA ALA A 694 7.50 -35.25 24.80
C ALA A 694 7.10 -35.26 23.31
N MET A 695 6.26 -34.32 22.87
CA MET A 695 5.88 -34.15 21.47
C MET A 695 7.08 -33.84 20.58
N GLU A 696 7.92 -32.90 21.01
CA GLU A 696 9.14 -32.51 20.30
C GLU A 696 10.18 -33.65 20.27
N THR A 697 10.43 -34.27 21.43
CA THR A 697 11.44 -35.33 21.58
C THR A 697 11.12 -36.56 20.73
N HIS A 698 9.83 -36.92 20.62
CA HIS A 698 9.41 -38.15 19.93
C HIS A 698 8.85 -37.89 18.52
N GLY A 699 8.85 -36.63 18.06
CA GLY A 699 8.28 -36.25 16.77
C GLY A 699 6.82 -36.68 16.63
N VAL A 700 6.00 -36.44 17.66
CA VAL A 700 4.56 -36.76 17.67
C VAL A 700 3.74 -35.48 17.81
N ARG A 701 2.66 -35.38 17.04
CA ARG A 701 1.73 -34.24 17.13
C ARG A 701 0.61 -34.46 18.15
N THR A 702 0.55 -35.65 18.74
CA THR A 702 -0.56 -36.06 19.61
C THR A 702 -0.06 -36.98 20.72
N VAL A 703 -0.54 -36.77 21.94
CA VAL A 703 -0.25 -37.59 23.13
C VAL A 703 -1.56 -38.06 23.75
N VAL A 704 -1.66 -39.36 24.03
CA VAL A 704 -2.86 -39.98 24.61
C VAL A 704 -2.85 -39.82 26.13
N VAL A 705 -3.99 -39.48 26.74
CA VAL A 705 -4.11 -39.37 28.20
C VAL A 705 -4.79 -40.63 28.74
N ILE A 706 -4.20 -41.25 29.76
CA ILE A 706 -4.68 -42.49 30.39
C ILE A 706 -4.85 -42.34 31.91
N ASP A 707 -5.79 -43.10 32.49
CA ASP A 707 -5.93 -43.26 33.95
C ASP A 707 -4.86 -44.19 34.52
N ASN A 708 -4.87 -44.44 35.84
CA ASN A 708 -3.88 -45.29 36.53
C ASN A 708 -3.89 -46.75 36.06
N GLU A 709 -5.03 -47.24 35.56
CA GLU A 709 -5.26 -48.61 35.08
C GLU A 709 -4.90 -48.77 33.59
N GLY A 710 -4.56 -47.67 32.91
CA GLY A 710 -4.14 -47.64 31.51
C GLY A 710 -5.29 -47.44 30.52
N ASN A 711 -6.47 -47.06 30.99
CA ASN A 711 -7.62 -46.82 30.12
C ASN A 711 -7.57 -45.39 29.55
N LEU A 712 -8.06 -45.24 28.31
CA LEU A 712 -8.15 -43.97 27.60
C LEU A 712 -9.05 -42.95 28.35
N GLN A 713 -8.50 -41.78 28.63
CA GLN A 713 -9.19 -40.65 29.29
C GLN A 713 -9.30 -39.41 28.41
N GLY A 714 -8.40 -39.24 27.43
CA GLY A 714 -8.40 -38.09 26.54
C GLY A 714 -7.24 -38.07 25.56
N LEU A 715 -7.16 -36.99 24.79
CA LEU A 715 -6.13 -36.75 23.79
C LEU A 715 -5.66 -35.29 23.86
N VAL A 716 -4.36 -35.06 23.80
CA VAL A 716 -3.78 -33.71 23.68
C VAL A 716 -3.07 -33.60 22.33
N SER A 717 -3.47 -32.64 21.50
CA SER A 717 -2.81 -32.31 20.23
C SER A 717 -1.85 -31.13 20.37
N SER A 718 -0.93 -30.96 19.41
CA SER A 718 -0.06 -29.78 19.34
C SER A 718 -0.86 -28.47 19.33
N SER A 719 -2.02 -28.44 18.67
CA SER A 719 -2.91 -27.28 18.67
C SER A 719 -3.54 -27.00 20.04
N ASP A 720 -3.83 -28.03 20.84
CA ASP A 720 -4.32 -27.84 22.22
C ASP A 720 -3.21 -27.25 23.12
N VAL A 721 -1.95 -27.64 22.89
CA VAL A 721 -0.79 -27.06 23.59
C VAL A 721 -0.54 -25.61 23.15
N GLU A 722 -0.66 -25.30 21.87
CA GLU A 722 -0.53 -23.93 21.33
C GLU A 722 -1.64 -23.01 21.84
N ARG A 723 -2.89 -23.48 21.84
CA ARG A 723 -4.02 -22.75 22.41
C ARG A 723 -3.79 -22.43 23.90
N ALA A 724 -3.33 -23.41 24.67
CA ALA A 724 -2.98 -23.21 26.07
C ALA A 724 -1.82 -22.21 26.29
N ARG A 725 -0.94 -22.01 25.29
CA ARG A 725 0.08 -20.95 25.31
C ARG A 725 -0.50 -19.58 24.98
N SER A 726 -1.42 -19.48 24.01
CA SER A 726 -1.99 -18.21 23.57
C SER A 726 -3.04 -17.63 24.53
N GLU A 727 -3.82 -18.48 25.20
CA GLU A 727 -4.88 -18.06 26.14
C GLU A 727 -4.32 -17.52 27.47
N ASN A 728 -3.02 -17.71 27.76
CA ASN A 728 -2.35 -17.17 28.95
C ASN A 728 -1.93 -15.69 28.83
N GLY A 729 -2.42 -14.98 27.82
CA GLY A 729 -2.06 -13.58 27.53
C GLY A 729 -3.09 -12.50 27.90
N GLY A 730 -4.24 -12.83 28.51
CA GLY A 730 -5.28 -11.83 28.78
C GLY A 730 -6.28 -12.18 29.91
N ASN A 731 -6.36 -11.27 30.89
CA ASN A 731 -7.40 -11.04 31.90
C ASN A 731 -8.09 -12.22 32.63
N GLY A 732 -7.71 -12.39 33.91
CA GLY A 732 -8.64 -12.76 35.01
C GLY A 732 -8.86 -14.26 35.24
N GLU A 733 -8.10 -14.83 36.19
CA GLU A 733 -8.21 -16.21 36.72
C GLU A 733 -7.74 -17.36 35.83
N HIS A 734 -6.60 -17.24 35.13
CA HIS A 734 -5.99 -18.39 34.43
C HIS A 734 -4.66 -18.79 35.06
N LYS A 735 -4.48 -20.11 35.28
CA LYS A 735 -3.23 -20.69 35.78
C LYS A 735 -2.13 -20.56 34.72
N PRO A 736 -0.90 -20.15 35.10
CA PRO A 736 0.23 -20.08 34.17
C PRO A 736 0.39 -21.36 33.35
N PHE A 737 0.86 -21.25 32.10
CA PHE A 737 1.07 -22.40 31.19
C PHE A 737 1.91 -23.53 31.84
N ALA A 738 2.85 -23.16 32.71
CA ALA A 738 3.68 -24.11 33.46
C ALA A 738 2.92 -24.92 34.54
N GLU A 739 1.76 -24.43 34.98
CA GLU A 739 0.91 -25.04 36.02
C GLU A 739 -0.28 -25.82 35.46
N LEU A 740 -0.48 -25.80 34.13
CA LEU A 740 -1.52 -26.59 33.47
C LEU A 740 -1.13 -28.07 33.43
N SER A 741 -2.14 -28.92 33.57
CA SER A 741 -2.05 -30.38 33.44
C SER A 741 -2.78 -30.88 32.19
N SER A 742 -2.47 -32.11 31.76
CA SER A 742 -3.16 -32.78 30.64
C SER A 742 -4.68 -32.78 30.81
N ALA A 743 -5.19 -33.01 32.02
CA ALA A 743 -6.63 -33.03 32.30
C ALA A 743 -7.35 -31.71 31.99
N GLN A 744 -6.63 -30.58 32.01
CA GLN A 744 -7.18 -29.25 31.76
C GLN A 744 -7.19 -28.86 30.29
N ILE A 745 -6.33 -29.48 29.46
CA ILE A 745 -6.20 -29.12 28.04
C ILE A 745 -6.61 -30.25 27.08
N MET A 746 -6.80 -31.47 27.57
CA MET A 746 -7.16 -32.63 26.75
C MET A 746 -8.59 -32.54 26.23
N ARG A 747 -8.79 -33.08 25.03
CA ARG A 747 -10.13 -33.43 24.53
C ARG A 747 -10.57 -34.75 25.15
N ARG A 748 -11.78 -34.77 25.71
CA ARG A 748 -12.38 -35.96 26.34
C ARG A 748 -13.15 -36.83 25.34
N ASP A 749 -13.74 -36.21 24.34
CA ASP A 749 -14.43 -36.92 23.27
C ASP A 749 -13.41 -37.36 22.22
N VAL A 750 -12.83 -38.54 22.45
CA VAL A 750 -11.80 -39.12 21.58
C VAL A 750 -12.45 -40.14 20.66
N LEU A 751 -12.47 -39.84 19.36
CA LEU A 751 -12.83 -40.83 18.35
C LEU A 751 -11.75 -41.90 18.29
N THR A 752 -12.19 -43.15 18.32
CA THR A 752 -11.32 -44.33 18.37
C THR A 752 -11.48 -45.20 17.14
N ALA A 753 -10.43 -45.94 16.80
CA ALA A 753 -10.47 -47.04 15.84
C ALA A 753 -10.10 -48.35 16.54
N THR A 754 -10.42 -49.50 15.93
CA THR A 754 -9.95 -50.81 16.43
C THR A 754 -8.78 -51.33 15.59
N PRO A 755 -7.84 -52.13 16.13
CA PRO A 755 -6.72 -52.69 15.37
C PRO A 755 -7.16 -53.46 14.11
N THR A 756 -8.32 -54.13 14.19
CA THR A 756 -8.91 -54.94 13.11
C THR A 756 -9.84 -54.17 12.19
N GLU A 757 -9.94 -52.85 12.35
CA GLU A 757 -10.75 -52.00 11.48
C GLU A 757 -10.06 -51.81 10.13
N HIS A 758 -10.83 -51.78 9.04
CA HIS A 758 -10.28 -51.47 7.71
C HIS A 758 -9.79 -50.02 7.62
N LEU A 759 -8.63 -49.83 7.02
CA LEU A 759 -7.98 -48.52 6.93
C LEU A 759 -8.83 -47.46 6.23
N GLU A 760 -9.63 -47.85 5.23
CA GLU A 760 -10.53 -46.92 4.53
C GLU A 760 -11.64 -46.37 5.42
N GLU A 761 -12.17 -47.19 6.34
CA GLU A 761 -13.22 -46.73 7.26
C GLU A 761 -12.64 -45.75 8.29
N ALA A 762 -11.43 -46.02 8.78
CA ALA A 762 -10.71 -45.10 9.65
C ALA A 762 -10.34 -43.78 8.93
N ARG A 763 -9.95 -43.84 7.65
CA ARG A 763 -9.66 -42.67 6.81
C ARG A 763 -10.91 -41.82 6.57
N LYS A 764 -12.03 -42.47 6.27
CA LYS A 764 -13.33 -41.80 6.10
C LYS A 764 -13.74 -41.09 7.39
N ARG A 765 -13.57 -41.73 8.55
CA ARG A 765 -13.87 -41.14 9.87
C ARG A 765 -13.01 -39.91 10.17
N LEU A 766 -11.72 -39.92 9.83
CA LEU A 766 -10.83 -38.75 9.94
C LEU A 766 -11.33 -37.58 9.09
N ALA A 767 -11.68 -37.85 7.83
CA ALA A 767 -12.16 -36.83 6.90
C ALA A 767 -13.54 -36.25 7.28
N GLU A 768 -14.50 -37.10 7.66
CA GLU A 768 -15.85 -36.70 8.05
C GLU A 768 -15.86 -35.80 9.31
N HIS A 769 -14.93 -36.03 10.24
CA HIS A 769 -14.87 -35.29 11.51
C HIS A 769 -13.78 -34.21 11.54
N GLY A 770 -13.07 -34.00 10.42
CA GLY A 770 -11.97 -33.03 10.32
C GLY A 770 -10.87 -33.26 11.36
N LEU A 771 -10.56 -34.51 11.67
CA LEU A 771 -9.56 -34.90 12.67
C LEU A 771 -8.23 -35.24 12.00
N HIS A 772 -7.12 -34.88 12.66
CA HIS A 772 -5.77 -35.24 12.20
C HIS A 772 -5.28 -36.61 12.69
N SER A 773 -5.92 -37.18 13.72
CA SER A 773 -5.55 -38.49 14.28
C SER A 773 -6.71 -39.20 14.98
N LEU A 774 -6.65 -40.54 14.99
CA LEU A 774 -7.51 -41.45 15.74
C LEU A 774 -6.67 -42.24 16.75
N VAL A 775 -7.21 -42.44 17.96
CA VAL A 775 -6.60 -43.35 18.92
C VAL A 775 -7.08 -44.77 18.64
N VAL A 776 -6.15 -45.69 18.40
CA VAL A 776 -6.47 -47.10 18.19
C VAL A 776 -6.56 -47.78 19.55
N VAL A 777 -7.71 -48.40 19.85
CA VAL A 777 -7.99 -49.01 21.14
C VAL A 777 -8.36 -50.48 21.02
N GLN A 778 -7.92 -51.28 21.97
CA GLN A 778 -8.40 -52.64 22.20
C GLN A 778 -9.40 -52.61 23.37
N GLN A 779 -10.57 -53.21 23.17
CA GLN A 779 -11.60 -53.28 24.20
C GLN A 779 -11.42 -54.56 25.03
N GLU A 780 -11.21 -54.40 26.34
CA GLU A 780 -11.17 -55.50 27.30
C GLU A 780 -12.14 -55.19 28.44
N ASN A 781 -13.15 -56.06 28.67
CA ASN A 781 -14.11 -55.92 29.78
C ASN A 781 -14.79 -54.54 29.90
N GLY A 782 -15.08 -53.87 28.78
CA GLY A 782 -15.70 -52.54 28.74
C GLY A 782 -14.72 -51.37 28.85
N HIS A 783 -13.44 -51.62 29.07
CA HIS A 783 -12.39 -50.60 29.11
C HIS A 783 -11.68 -50.44 27.76
N LYS A 784 -11.41 -49.20 27.35
CA LYS A 784 -10.66 -48.87 26.12
C LYS A 784 -9.18 -48.70 26.43
N LYS A 785 -8.34 -49.67 26.05
CA LYS A 785 -6.88 -49.56 26.19
C LYS A 785 -6.25 -49.07 24.89
N PRO A 786 -5.55 -47.92 24.87
CA PRO A 786 -4.90 -47.41 23.68
C PRO A 786 -3.69 -48.28 23.30
N VAL A 787 -3.66 -48.76 22.06
CA VAL A 787 -2.64 -49.67 21.50
C VAL A 787 -1.91 -49.09 20.29
N GLY A 788 -2.45 -48.02 19.68
CA GLY A 788 -1.77 -47.24 18.65
C GLY A 788 -2.40 -45.87 18.42
N VAL A 789 -1.78 -45.07 17.54
CA VAL A 789 -2.36 -43.84 16.99
C VAL A 789 -2.25 -43.90 15.47
N LEU A 790 -3.34 -43.60 14.78
CA LEU A 790 -3.38 -43.48 13.32
C LEU A 790 -3.56 -42.00 12.97
N SER A 791 -2.55 -41.35 12.41
CA SER A 791 -2.64 -39.97 11.94
C SER A 791 -2.50 -39.86 10.42
N GLU A 792 -2.77 -38.67 9.87
CA GLU A 792 -2.53 -38.36 8.46
C GLU A 792 -1.07 -38.65 8.03
N ALA A 793 -0.11 -38.53 8.94
CA ALA A 793 1.29 -38.86 8.67
C ALA A 793 1.50 -40.36 8.45
N GLU A 794 0.88 -41.22 9.26
CA GLU A 794 0.94 -42.67 9.04
C GLU A 794 0.10 -43.10 7.84
N LEU A 795 -0.99 -42.40 7.52
CA LEU A 795 -1.74 -42.67 6.29
C LEU A 795 -0.96 -42.31 5.03
N ALA A 796 -0.15 -41.25 5.08
CA ALA A 796 0.70 -40.83 3.97
C ALA A 796 1.82 -41.84 3.65
N THR A 797 2.27 -42.66 4.61
CA THR A 797 3.27 -43.72 4.34
C THR A 797 2.71 -44.90 3.57
N VAL A 798 1.38 -45.00 3.45
CA VAL A 798 0.67 -46.08 2.74
C VAL A 798 0.15 -45.62 1.37
N ALA A 799 0.10 -44.30 1.14
CA ALA A 799 -0.36 -43.67 -0.11
C ALA A 799 0.77 -43.36 -1.11
N GLY A 800 2.02 -43.67 -0.76
CA GLY A 800 3.22 -43.48 -1.57
C GLY A 800 3.57 -44.66 -2.46
#